data_AF-A0A0J7NY44-F1
#
_entry.id   AF-A0A0J7NY44-F1
#
_cell.length_a   1.000
_cell.length_b   1.000
_cell.length_c   1.000
_cell.angle_alpha   90.00
_cell.angle_beta   90.00
_cell.angle_gamma   90.00
#
_symmetry.space_group_name_H-M   'P 1'
#
loop_
_entity.id
_entity.type
_entity.pdbx_description
1 polymer ?
#
loop_
_entity_poly.entity_id
_entity_poly.type
_entity_poly.pdbx_seq_one_letter_code
_entity_poly.pdbx_strand_id
1 'polypeptide(L)'
;MVQFDEVNKIMDEMMRVTIFKPSEKRRMLEDERKAFPDPNLIMDARHRIFRENFTSFQTKSSILAEARKLLTEEEMRELQLKKEQAFMERELRKFEQDLQKSRPKFYGPCSRKTIASSNDENFWRTSSRVKRALINERRSKTAERKGTVVEKKIKQAFAEVSSVESKDAKRCSMNEIEGVSFGKIKVTIRDKPSYESEGHRLNVLRSCFETLRENARNKRRLREIKTDIQSIASRRNLRSCIRVWRTHVEKAKSRRERAAENSDVRKIEILIDTITETQKDMTKFQRTESKGFLPNPRDTEVRKKTPARPFVIESPAQSRLNAQKEIIHKQRMKLAEQSKIIEELKLKQVQEEIMRAGEETVNAAKETLTHCGQQTRRTLIQLMRQAGYRDKSLTAPVRVPSPPRFLVRMEARAEARRNRIKLREEARQKKLEDEKRKVEAARREEEQERRRSQQEALREAKRMREEREQQRMCEMERCKKLNAMAEEFYRKHLLRRYIMEPFIALVEMKNNYINKAEDHYKRCLLQKAFVRWKMETERQSQFKTELAVSLYNRNLLWYALQKWKEMAREERRKEQVAKDFSDMRLQNKCFKLWKIKTVEYKAEQLKTERLALEHYEERLKARYFNMWKRYPKIVPDILESERIKNTWREIVQEVVPDFDPRQRGVILED
;
A
#
# COMPACT_ATOMS: atom_id res chain seq x y z
N MET A 1 -16.09 -16.36 26.10
CA MET A 1 -14.87 -15.55 25.97
C MET A 1 -13.88 -16.12 26.97
N VAL A 2 -13.00 -17.04 26.52
CA VAL A 2 -11.88 -17.50 27.35
C VAL A 2 -11.01 -16.28 27.62
N GLN A 3 -10.77 -15.98 28.89
CA GLN A 3 -10.09 -14.74 29.28
C GLN A 3 -8.65 -14.81 28.77
N PHE A 4 -8.16 -13.71 28.19
CA PHE A 4 -6.81 -13.64 27.58
C PHE A 4 -5.72 -14.02 28.59
N ASP A 5 -5.99 -13.76 29.86
CA ASP A 5 -5.16 -14.17 30.98
C ASP A 5 -5.04 -15.69 31.07
N GLU A 6 -6.09 -16.46 30.82
CA GLU A 6 -6.03 -17.93 30.86
C GLU A 6 -5.20 -18.50 29.71
N VAL A 7 -5.30 -17.91 28.51
CA VAL A 7 -4.55 -18.38 27.32
C VAL A 7 -3.06 -18.04 27.44
N ASN A 8 -2.73 -16.82 27.90
CA ASN A 8 -1.35 -16.45 28.20
C ASN A 8 -0.81 -17.20 29.40
N LYS A 9 -1.64 -17.50 30.40
CA LYS A 9 -1.26 -18.30 31.58
C LYS A 9 -1.06 -19.77 31.24
N ILE A 10 -1.85 -20.35 30.35
CA ILE A 10 -1.64 -21.70 29.80
C ILE A 10 -0.37 -21.70 28.95
N MET A 11 -0.13 -20.67 28.14
CA MET A 11 1.11 -20.55 27.36
C MET A 11 2.33 -20.42 28.31
N ASP A 12 2.23 -19.61 29.37
CA ASP A 12 3.26 -19.48 30.40
C ASP A 12 3.44 -20.77 31.23
N GLU A 13 2.37 -21.49 31.54
CA GLU A 13 2.41 -22.79 32.23
C GLU A 13 3.04 -23.88 31.35
N MET A 14 2.67 -23.96 30.08
CA MET A 14 3.31 -24.82 29.08
C MET A 14 4.79 -24.44 28.88
N MET A 15 5.11 -23.14 28.96
CA MET A 15 6.47 -22.61 28.91
C MET A 15 7.23 -22.77 30.24
N ARG A 16 6.59 -23.16 31.35
CA ARG A 16 7.26 -23.54 32.61
C ARG A 16 7.68 -25.00 32.64
N VAL A 17 7.04 -25.87 31.85
CA VAL A 17 7.43 -27.28 31.76
C VAL A 17 8.88 -27.39 31.23
N THR A 18 9.69 -28.25 31.85
CA THR A 18 11.13 -28.46 31.59
C THR A 18 11.44 -29.22 30.29
N ILE A 19 10.55 -29.17 29.30
CA ILE A 19 10.74 -29.85 28.00
C ILE A 19 11.77 -29.09 27.13
N PHE A 20 11.92 -27.78 27.32
CA PHE A 20 12.89 -26.96 26.59
C PHE A 20 13.81 -26.17 27.53
N LYS A 21 15.06 -26.01 27.12
CA LYS A 21 16.00 -25.12 27.83
C LYS A 21 15.58 -23.65 27.63
N PRO A 22 15.85 -22.73 28.59
CA PRO A 22 15.45 -21.32 28.47
C PRO A 22 15.95 -20.61 27.19
N SER A 23 17.09 -21.03 26.66
CA SER A 23 17.65 -20.56 25.38
C SER A 23 16.86 -21.05 24.15
N GLU A 24 16.29 -22.24 24.20
CA GLU A 24 15.43 -22.80 23.15
C GLU A 24 14.05 -22.12 23.16
N LYS A 25 13.54 -21.79 24.35
CA LYS A 25 12.28 -21.03 24.54
C LYS A 25 12.35 -19.63 23.90
N ARG A 26 13.48 -18.92 24.03
CA ARG A 26 13.70 -17.63 23.35
C ARG A 26 13.80 -17.78 21.83
N ARG A 27 14.51 -18.80 21.34
CA ARG A 27 14.61 -19.09 19.90
C ARG A 27 13.29 -19.53 19.23
N MET A 28 12.29 -19.95 20.00
CA MET A 28 10.96 -20.27 19.46
C MET A 28 10.05 -19.05 19.36
N LEU A 29 10.32 -17.99 20.15
CA LEU A 29 9.65 -16.69 20.08
C LEU A 29 10.32 -15.74 19.06
N GLU A 30 11.64 -15.87 18.90
CA GLU A 30 12.42 -15.13 17.90
C GLU A 30 12.41 -15.94 16.60
N ASP A 31 11.58 -15.51 15.65
CA ASP A 31 11.38 -16.09 14.32
C ASP A 31 12.64 -15.94 13.44
N GLU A 32 13.75 -16.57 13.82
CA GLU A 32 14.84 -16.86 12.89
C GLU A 32 14.54 -18.20 12.22
N ARG A 33 14.12 -18.12 10.96
CA ARG A 33 14.04 -19.22 9.99
C ARG A 33 15.42 -19.83 9.70
N LYS A 34 16.19 -20.22 10.73
CA LYS A 34 17.34 -21.09 10.57
C LYS A 34 16.82 -22.51 10.38
N ALA A 35 17.05 -23.01 9.17
CA ALA A 35 16.72 -24.33 8.71
C ALA A 35 17.12 -25.38 9.76
N PHE A 36 16.13 -25.92 10.47
CA PHE A 36 16.28 -27.25 11.02
C PHE A 36 16.29 -28.19 9.82
N PRO A 37 17.27 -29.12 9.71
CA PRO A 37 17.28 -30.07 8.62
C PRO A 37 15.95 -30.84 8.63
N ASP A 38 15.32 -30.91 7.46
CA ASP A 38 14.09 -31.67 7.22
C ASP A 38 14.20 -33.04 7.91
N PRO A 39 13.21 -33.49 8.69
CA PRO A 39 13.20 -34.85 9.23
C PRO A 39 13.48 -35.92 8.15
N ASN A 40 13.11 -35.67 6.89
CA ASN A 40 13.46 -36.51 5.76
C ASN A 40 14.95 -36.49 5.43
N LEU A 41 15.65 -35.36 5.55
CA LEU A 41 17.11 -35.26 5.42
C LEU A 41 17.85 -36.02 6.53
N ILE A 42 17.30 -36.07 7.74
CA ILE A 42 17.87 -36.83 8.87
C ILE A 42 17.64 -38.34 8.67
N MET A 43 16.45 -38.73 8.21
CA MET A 43 16.14 -40.11 7.83
C MET A 43 17.00 -40.56 6.64
N ASP A 44 17.11 -39.74 5.60
CA ASP A 44 17.96 -40.01 4.43
C ASP A 44 19.43 -40.07 4.80
N ALA A 45 19.91 -39.24 5.74
CA ALA A 45 21.26 -39.36 6.29
C ALA A 45 21.45 -40.70 7.01
N ARG A 46 20.44 -41.19 7.74
CA ARG A 46 20.43 -42.53 8.37
C ARG A 46 20.53 -43.62 7.30
N HIS A 47 19.68 -43.57 6.27
CA HIS A 47 19.68 -44.53 5.17
C HIS A 47 20.97 -44.44 4.31
N ARG A 48 21.56 -43.25 4.18
CA ARG A 48 22.81 -42.99 3.47
C ARG A 48 24.01 -43.54 4.25
N ILE A 49 24.08 -43.39 5.57
CA ILE A 49 25.13 -44.00 6.41
C ILE A 49 25.07 -45.54 6.34
N PHE A 50 23.87 -46.12 6.23
CA PHE A 50 23.72 -47.57 6.03
C PHE A 50 24.05 -48.03 4.60
N ARG A 51 23.97 -47.16 3.59
CA ARG A 51 24.33 -47.48 2.18
C ARG A 51 25.79 -47.16 1.82
N GLU A 52 26.40 -46.14 2.43
CA GLU A 52 27.73 -45.63 2.06
C GLU A 52 28.90 -46.52 2.51
N ASN A 53 28.65 -47.57 3.30
CA ASN A 53 29.68 -48.55 3.65
C ASN A 53 30.08 -49.49 2.49
N PHE A 54 29.50 -49.36 1.29
CA PHE A 54 29.78 -50.28 0.16
C PHE A 54 30.34 -49.66 -1.13
N THR A 55 30.40 -48.33 -1.28
CA THR A 55 30.93 -47.74 -2.53
C THR A 55 31.60 -46.40 -2.26
N SER A 56 32.91 -46.41 -2.05
CA SER A 56 33.71 -45.23 -1.77
C SER A 56 34.69 -44.91 -2.91
N PHE A 57 34.89 -43.60 -3.10
CA PHE A 57 36.12 -42.90 -3.53
C PHE A 57 36.16 -42.08 -4.83
N GLN A 58 35.30 -42.24 -5.84
CA GLN A 58 35.47 -41.48 -7.10
C GLN A 58 34.67 -40.17 -7.23
N THR A 59 33.60 -39.96 -6.48
CA THR A 59 32.63 -38.85 -6.74
C THR A 59 32.84 -37.58 -5.91
N LYS A 60 33.77 -37.55 -4.95
CA LYS A 60 33.93 -36.40 -4.03
C LYS A 60 34.66 -35.20 -4.63
N SER A 61 35.49 -35.37 -5.67
CA SER A 61 36.24 -34.26 -6.28
C SER A 61 35.38 -33.40 -7.22
N SER A 62 34.43 -34.00 -7.95
CA SER A 62 33.59 -33.28 -8.92
C SER A 62 32.59 -32.33 -8.25
N ILE A 63 32.00 -32.73 -7.12
CA ILE A 63 30.96 -31.96 -6.43
C ILE A 63 31.56 -30.69 -5.79
N LEU A 64 32.80 -30.77 -5.30
CA LEU A 64 33.51 -29.62 -4.71
C LEU A 64 33.91 -28.57 -5.75
N ALA A 65 34.19 -28.97 -7.00
CA ALA A 65 34.52 -28.04 -8.07
C ALA A 65 33.29 -27.25 -8.56
N GLU A 66 32.14 -27.91 -8.60
CA GLU A 66 30.87 -27.31 -9.02
C GLU A 66 30.34 -26.29 -7.99
N ALA A 67 30.46 -26.62 -6.69
CA ALA A 67 30.10 -25.70 -5.61
C ALA A 67 30.94 -24.41 -5.60
N ARG A 68 32.24 -24.49 -5.97
CA ARG A 68 33.11 -23.32 -6.07
C ARG A 68 32.73 -22.40 -7.23
N LYS A 69 32.30 -22.95 -8.37
CA LYS A 69 31.83 -22.14 -9.52
C LYS A 69 30.56 -21.36 -9.19
N LEU A 70 29.59 -21.98 -8.51
CA LEU A 70 28.33 -21.32 -8.17
C LEU A 70 28.53 -20.13 -7.20
N LEU A 71 29.44 -20.28 -6.23
CA LEU A 71 29.82 -19.19 -5.32
C LEU A 71 30.42 -17.99 -6.08
N THR A 72 31.31 -18.23 -7.04
CA THR A 72 31.90 -17.15 -7.84
C THR A 72 30.90 -16.43 -8.76
N GLU A 73 29.87 -17.13 -9.24
CA GLU A 73 28.81 -16.51 -10.03
C GLU A 73 27.89 -15.63 -9.18
N GLU A 74 27.61 -16.03 -7.94
CA GLU A 74 26.77 -15.26 -7.02
C GLU A 74 27.46 -13.97 -6.58
N GLU A 75 28.77 -14.03 -6.26
CA GLU A 75 29.59 -12.86 -5.94
C GLU A 75 29.63 -11.84 -7.09
N MET A 76 29.70 -12.30 -8.35
CA MET A 76 29.68 -11.44 -9.53
C MET A 76 28.33 -10.71 -9.70
N ARG A 77 27.21 -11.38 -9.41
CA ARG A 77 25.86 -10.77 -9.48
C ARG A 77 25.65 -9.73 -8.39
N GLU A 78 26.12 -10.00 -7.17
CA GLU A 78 26.07 -9.01 -6.08
C GLU A 78 26.91 -7.76 -6.41
N LEU A 79 28.07 -7.94 -7.04
CA LEU A 79 28.91 -6.82 -7.45
C LEU A 79 28.26 -5.96 -8.54
N GLN A 80 27.48 -6.57 -9.45
CA GLN A 80 26.70 -5.85 -10.45
C GLN A 80 25.57 -5.03 -9.81
N LEU A 81 24.81 -5.62 -8.89
CA LEU A 81 23.75 -4.90 -8.16
C LEU A 81 24.29 -3.71 -7.37
N LYS A 82 25.45 -3.87 -6.72
CA LYS A 82 26.13 -2.75 -6.02
C LYS A 82 26.55 -1.63 -6.96
N LYS A 83 26.98 -1.95 -8.19
CA LYS A 83 27.32 -0.94 -9.21
C LYS A 83 26.07 -0.18 -9.69
N GLU A 84 24.95 -0.87 -9.88
CA GLU A 84 23.67 -0.24 -10.26
C GLU A 84 23.13 0.67 -9.15
N GLN A 85 23.20 0.22 -7.90
CA GLN A 85 22.79 1.03 -6.74
C GLN A 85 23.66 2.30 -6.61
N ALA A 86 24.98 2.16 -6.76
CA ALA A 86 25.89 3.31 -6.74
C ALA A 86 25.67 4.27 -7.92
N PHE A 87 25.24 3.77 -9.08
CA PHE A 87 24.87 4.61 -10.22
C PHE A 87 23.61 5.42 -9.92
N MET A 88 22.57 4.79 -9.38
CA MET A 88 21.32 5.47 -8.98
C MET A 88 21.55 6.53 -7.91
N GLU A 89 22.42 6.28 -6.93
CA GLU A 89 22.78 7.27 -5.91
C GLU A 89 23.51 8.48 -6.50
N ARG A 90 24.36 8.30 -7.51
CA ARG A 90 25.02 9.41 -8.22
C ARG A 90 24.02 10.26 -8.98
N GLU A 91 23.07 9.63 -9.68
CA GLU A 91 22.02 10.36 -10.40
C GLU A 91 21.09 11.12 -9.44
N LEU A 92 20.74 10.54 -8.30
CA LEU A 92 19.97 11.24 -7.26
C LEU A 92 20.70 12.46 -6.71
N ARG A 93 22.01 12.35 -6.45
CA ARG A 93 22.82 13.51 -6.02
C ARG A 93 22.92 14.58 -7.09
N LYS A 94 22.97 14.20 -8.37
CA LYS A 94 22.99 15.14 -9.50
C LYS A 94 21.66 15.89 -9.60
N PHE A 95 20.53 15.18 -9.48
CA PHE A 95 19.20 15.78 -9.39
C PHE A 95 19.04 16.73 -8.20
N GLU A 96 19.60 16.37 -7.04
CA GLU A 96 19.58 17.24 -5.85
C GLU A 96 20.38 18.53 -6.07
N GLN A 97 21.56 18.44 -6.72
CA GLN A 97 22.35 19.61 -7.08
C GLN A 97 21.66 20.50 -8.10
N ASP A 98 20.96 19.93 -9.08
CA ASP A 98 20.22 20.69 -10.09
C ASP A 98 18.99 21.37 -9.48
N LEU A 99 18.30 20.73 -8.52
CA LEU A 99 17.25 21.37 -7.72
C LEU A 99 17.76 22.52 -6.86
N GLN A 100 18.99 22.44 -6.34
CA GLN A 100 19.60 23.56 -5.62
C GLN A 100 19.99 24.71 -6.53
N LYS A 101 20.39 24.44 -7.78
CA LYS A 101 20.68 25.46 -8.80
C LYS A 101 19.43 26.12 -9.36
N SER A 102 18.31 25.39 -9.46
CA SER A 102 17.05 25.89 -10.02
C SER A 102 16.17 26.64 -9.02
N ARG A 103 16.57 26.75 -7.74
CA ARG A 103 15.89 27.61 -6.77
C ARG A 103 16.23 29.08 -7.03
N PRO A 104 15.23 29.95 -7.28
CA PRO A 104 15.47 31.39 -7.38
C PRO A 104 16.05 31.90 -6.06
N LYS A 105 17.29 32.42 -6.10
CA LYS A 105 17.87 33.15 -4.97
C LYS A 105 17.17 34.49 -4.85
N PHE A 106 16.19 34.59 -3.96
CA PHE A 106 15.63 35.89 -3.55
C PHE A 106 16.69 36.65 -2.75
N TYR A 107 17.45 37.52 -3.42
CA TYR A 107 18.19 38.61 -2.80
C TYR A 107 17.32 39.87 -2.87
N GLY A 108 16.97 40.42 -1.71
CA GLY A 108 16.36 41.76 -1.61
C GLY A 108 15.29 41.87 -0.52
N PRO A 109 15.41 42.80 0.45
CA PRO A 109 14.36 43.07 1.42
C PRO A 109 13.27 43.91 0.75
N CYS A 110 12.25 43.26 0.20
CA CYS A 110 11.06 43.97 -0.26
C CYS A 110 10.23 44.41 0.95
N SER A 111 10.02 45.73 1.03
CA SER A 111 9.19 46.39 2.03
C SER A 111 7.77 45.83 2.01
N ARG A 112 7.38 45.23 3.14
CA ARG A 112 5.97 44.93 3.44
C ARG A 112 5.25 46.25 3.68
N LYS A 113 4.57 46.76 2.66
CA LYS A 113 3.35 47.53 2.87
C LYS A 113 2.27 47.02 1.89
N THR A 114 1.14 46.68 2.50
CA THR A 114 -0.19 46.60 1.87
C THR A 114 -0.60 45.31 1.17
N ILE A 115 -0.64 44.17 1.89
CA ILE A 115 -1.68 43.15 1.64
C ILE A 115 -2.15 42.56 2.97
N ALA A 116 -3.45 42.79 3.25
CA ALA A 116 -4.38 42.10 4.16
C ALA A 116 -3.83 41.41 5.43
N SER A 117 -4.23 41.95 6.57
CA SER A 117 -4.23 41.22 7.85
C SER A 117 -5.23 40.06 7.79
N SER A 118 -4.70 38.85 7.88
CA SER A 118 -5.44 37.68 8.36
C SER A 118 -4.47 36.89 9.22
N ASN A 119 -4.50 37.17 10.53
CA ASN A 119 -3.81 36.38 11.53
C ASN A 119 -4.46 34.99 11.59
N ASP A 120 -3.84 34.01 10.93
CA ASP A 120 -4.03 32.61 11.25
C ASP A 120 -2.67 31.94 11.53
N GLU A 121 -2.03 32.43 12.58
CA GLU A 121 -0.80 31.87 13.17
C GLU A 121 -1.07 30.59 13.99
N ASN A 122 -2.35 30.20 14.16
CA ASN A 122 -2.73 29.06 14.99
C ASN A 122 -2.79 27.74 14.22
N PHE A 123 -2.91 27.78 12.89
CA PHE A 123 -2.98 26.56 12.09
C PHE A 123 -1.64 25.81 12.00
N TRP A 124 -0.51 26.52 11.98
CA TRP A 124 0.82 25.91 11.82
C TRP A 124 1.56 25.63 13.13
N ARG A 125 1.10 26.16 14.28
CA ARG A 125 1.76 25.96 15.58
C ARG A 125 1.55 24.58 16.19
N THR A 126 0.43 23.91 15.93
CA THR A 126 0.07 22.63 16.55
C THR A 126 0.94 21.47 16.04
N SER A 127 1.31 21.45 14.76
CA SER A 127 2.21 20.42 14.20
C SER A 127 3.66 20.52 14.70
N SER A 128 4.12 21.69 15.16
CA SER A 128 5.50 21.87 15.63
C SER A 128 5.71 21.53 17.12
N ARG A 129 4.64 21.55 17.93
CA ARG A 129 4.70 21.18 19.36
C ARG A 129 4.74 19.67 19.55
N VAL A 130 4.02 18.90 18.73
CA VAL A 130 4.03 17.42 18.80
C VAL A 130 5.39 16.85 18.39
N LYS A 131 6.05 17.43 17.39
CA LYS A 131 7.43 17.03 17.02
C LYS A 131 8.49 17.46 18.03
N ARG A 132 8.32 18.60 18.74
CA ARG A 132 9.27 19.03 19.78
C ARG A 132 9.10 18.28 21.11
N ALA A 133 7.89 17.88 21.46
CA ALA A 133 7.64 17.03 22.64
C ALA A 133 8.30 15.65 22.49
N LEU A 134 8.20 15.03 21.31
CA LEU A 134 8.80 13.72 21.03
C LEU A 134 10.33 13.72 20.97
N ILE A 135 10.95 14.86 20.68
CA ILE A 135 12.42 15.02 20.65
C ILE A 135 12.97 15.33 22.05
N ASN A 136 12.22 16.04 22.89
CA ASN A 136 12.65 16.39 24.25
C ASN A 136 12.50 15.23 25.26
N GLU A 137 11.58 14.29 25.02
CA GLU A 137 11.45 13.07 25.84
C GLU A 137 12.58 12.05 25.58
N ARG A 138 13.22 12.10 24.40
CA ARG A 138 14.41 11.29 24.07
C ARG A 138 15.72 11.87 24.57
N ARG A 139 15.78 13.17 24.90
CA ARG A 139 17.01 13.85 25.37
C ARG A 139 17.15 13.95 26.89
N SER A 140 16.11 13.60 27.65
CA SER A 140 16.08 13.65 29.12
C SER A 140 16.55 12.36 29.81
N LYS A 141 17.05 11.36 29.05
CA LYS A 141 17.62 10.11 29.60
C LYS A 141 19.13 9.94 29.40
N THR A 142 19.86 10.98 29.01
CA THR A 142 21.31 10.85 28.69
C THR A 142 22.16 12.06 29.08
N ALA A 143 21.88 12.69 30.23
CA ALA A 143 22.73 13.76 30.74
C ALA A 143 22.74 13.84 32.27
N GLU A 144 23.00 12.71 32.95
CA GLU A 144 23.69 12.74 34.24
C GLU A 144 25.18 12.50 33.95
N ARG A 145 25.98 13.58 33.96
CA ARG A 145 27.37 13.63 34.46
C ARG A 145 28.08 14.90 33.97
N LYS A 146 28.75 15.53 34.93
CA LYS A 146 29.77 16.60 34.86
C LYS A 146 29.24 18.04 35.04
N GLY A 147 29.51 18.58 36.24
CA GLY A 147 29.68 20.01 36.49
C GLY A 147 30.96 20.55 35.82
N THR A 148 31.46 21.76 36.05
CA THR A 148 31.22 22.78 37.08
C THR A 148 31.94 24.06 36.59
N VAL A 149 31.63 25.23 37.17
CA VAL A 149 32.42 26.48 37.26
C VAL A 149 32.48 27.43 36.03
N VAL A 150 31.99 28.67 36.17
CA VAL A 150 32.75 29.93 36.40
C VAL A 150 31.81 31.15 36.32
N GLU A 151 32.08 32.11 37.20
CA GLU A 151 31.29 33.25 37.68
C GLU A 151 31.81 34.60 37.11
N LYS A 152 31.04 35.70 37.36
CA LYS A 152 31.43 37.14 37.52
C LYS A 152 31.48 38.08 36.29
N LYS A 153 30.63 39.14 36.26
CA LYS A 153 30.81 40.58 36.69
C LYS A 153 31.39 41.45 35.53
N ILE A 154 31.17 42.77 35.30
CA ILE A 154 30.69 43.97 36.04
C ILE A 154 30.36 45.08 34.99
N LYS A 155 29.69 46.16 35.44
CA LYS A 155 29.32 47.41 34.73
C LYS A 155 30.48 48.42 34.52
N GLN A 156 30.22 49.41 33.63
CA GLN A 156 30.45 50.88 33.80
C GLN A 156 31.70 51.53 33.13
N ALA A 157 31.47 52.59 32.33
CA ALA A 157 32.06 53.95 32.40
C ALA A 157 31.89 54.76 31.08
N PHE A 158 31.22 55.94 31.14
CA PHE A 158 31.72 57.32 30.88
C PHE A 158 32.00 57.67 29.39
N ALA A 159 31.32 58.61 28.73
CA ALA A 159 31.21 60.08 28.87
C ALA A 159 32.18 60.83 27.93
N GLU A 160 31.68 61.73 27.06
CA GLU A 160 32.13 63.14 26.93
C GLU A 160 31.42 63.90 25.80
N VAL A 161 31.44 65.23 25.96
CA VAL A 161 30.61 66.28 25.35
C VAL A 161 31.51 67.24 24.54
N SER A 162 31.00 67.85 23.46
CA SER A 162 31.27 69.24 22.98
C SER A 162 30.72 69.37 21.54
N SER A 163 29.72 70.20 21.23
CA SER A 163 29.65 71.68 21.10
C SER A 163 30.41 72.25 19.89
N VAL A 164 29.71 73.00 19.01
CA VAL A 164 30.00 74.40 18.58
C VAL A 164 29.21 74.77 17.31
N GLU A 165 28.84 76.06 17.27
CA GLU A 165 27.93 76.81 16.41
C GLU A 165 28.49 77.32 15.06
N SER A 166 27.61 78.05 14.34
CA SER A 166 27.83 79.23 13.45
C SER A 166 27.81 78.92 11.93
N LYS A 167 27.33 79.76 10.99
CA LYS A 167 26.45 80.95 10.89
C LYS A 167 26.35 81.33 9.38
N ASP A 168 25.42 82.25 9.06
CA ASP A 168 25.33 83.16 7.89
C ASP A 168 24.73 82.67 6.55
N ALA A 169 24.05 83.47 5.70
CA ALA A 169 23.29 84.73 5.75
C ALA A 169 22.94 85.10 4.27
N LYS A 170 21.73 85.62 3.95
CA LYS A 170 21.53 86.89 3.17
C LYS A 170 20.07 87.26 2.81
N ARG A 171 19.83 88.56 2.95
CA ARG A 171 18.67 89.48 2.79
C ARG A 171 18.25 89.83 1.35
N CYS A 172 17.01 90.34 1.17
CA CYS A 172 16.61 91.77 0.88
C CYS A 172 15.06 91.89 0.75
N SER A 173 14.31 92.52 1.68
CA SER A 173 13.84 93.94 1.84
C SER A 173 12.86 94.45 0.76
N MET A 174 11.56 94.69 1.03
CA MET A 174 10.85 95.89 1.57
C MET A 174 10.92 97.15 0.66
N ASN A 175 9.81 97.82 0.32
CA ASN A 175 9.05 98.77 1.17
C ASN A 175 7.56 98.98 0.76
N GLU A 176 6.81 99.49 1.75
CA GLU A 176 5.41 99.94 1.78
C GLU A 176 5.17 101.33 1.14
N ILE A 177 3.90 101.69 0.88
CA ILE A 177 3.20 102.88 1.40
C ILE A 177 1.67 102.74 1.12
N GLU A 178 0.87 103.15 2.09
CA GLU A 178 -0.59 103.08 2.23
C GLU A 178 -1.41 103.95 1.24
N GLY A 179 -2.68 103.58 1.07
CA GLY A 179 -3.72 104.42 0.47
C GLY A 179 -5.08 103.72 0.40
N VAL A 180 -5.98 104.09 1.31
CA VAL A 180 -7.35 103.57 1.50
C VAL A 180 -8.24 103.78 0.27
N SER A 181 -8.97 102.74 -0.18
CA SER A 181 -10.23 102.91 -0.95
C SER A 181 -11.02 101.59 -1.11
N PHE A 182 -12.18 101.56 -0.46
CA PHE A 182 -13.44 100.89 -0.82
C PHE A 182 -13.43 99.53 -1.55
N GLY A 183 -13.82 98.50 -0.78
CA GLY A 183 -14.92 97.59 -1.11
C GLY A 183 -15.00 97.04 -2.53
N LYS A 184 -14.16 96.05 -2.85
CA LYS A 184 -14.40 95.15 -3.97
C LYS A 184 -14.49 93.72 -3.44
N ILE A 185 -15.72 93.27 -3.17
CA ILE A 185 -16.01 91.86 -2.94
C ILE A 185 -15.61 91.11 -4.21
N LYS A 186 -14.40 90.56 -4.21
CA LYS A 186 -13.89 89.68 -5.25
C LYS A 186 -14.51 88.32 -4.97
N VAL A 187 -15.69 88.08 -5.53
CA VAL A 187 -16.32 86.76 -5.57
C VAL A 187 -15.36 85.83 -6.31
N THR A 188 -14.56 85.08 -5.56
CA THR A 188 -13.82 83.95 -6.08
C THR A 188 -14.79 82.80 -6.27
N ILE A 189 -15.57 82.82 -7.36
CA ILE A 189 -16.10 81.58 -7.93
C ILE A 189 -14.88 80.84 -8.47
N ARG A 190 -14.28 80.01 -7.61
CA ARG A 190 -13.29 79.00 -7.97
C ARG A 190 -13.95 77.68 -8.32
N ASP A 191 -15.14 77.71 -8.91
CA ASP A 191 -15.72 76.54 -9.56
C ASP A 191 -15.67 76.78 -11.06
N LYS A 192 -14.45 76.81 -11.61
CA LYS A 192 -14.26 76.41 -13.01
C LYS A 192 -14.62 74.93 -13.04
N PRO A 193 -15.71 74.49 -13.71
CA PRO A 193 -15.84 73.08 -13.99
C PRO A 193 -14.59 72.71 -14.76
N SER A 194 -13.80 71.77 -14.22
CA SER A 194 -12.72 71.16 -14.96
C SER A 194 -13.31 70.73 -16.29
N TYR A 195 -12.97 71.47 -17.35
CA TYR A 195 -13.22 71.07 -18.72
C TYR A 195 -12.31 69.86 -18.91
N GLU A 196 -12.73 68.72 -18.38
CA GLU A 196 -12.18 67.44 -18.76
C GLU A 196 -12.34 67.42 -20.27
N SER A 197 -11.22 67.57 -20.97
CA SER A 197 -11.16 67.51 -22.43
C SER A 197 -12.07 66.37 -22.86
N GLU A 198 -12.99 66.64 -23.78
CA GLU A 198 -13.96 65.67 -24.28
C GLU A 198 -13.30 64.33 -24.67
N GLY A 199 -12.03 64.40 -25.09
CA GLY A 199 -11.16 63.24 -25.32
C GLY A 199 -10.87 62.38 -24.09
N HIS A 200 -10.73 62.96 -22.89
CA HIS A 200 -10.58 62.19 -21.64
C HIS A 200 -11.86 61.42 -21.31
N ARG A 201 -13.05 62.04 -21.43
CA ARG A 201 -14.33 61.35 -21.22
C ARG A 201 -14.54 60.22 -22.23
N LEU A 202 -14.20 60.44 -23.50
CA LEU A 202 -14.27 59.40 -24.54
C LEU A 202 -13.27 58.26 -24.29
N ASN A 203 -12.06 58.55 -23.81
CA ASN A 203 -11.07 57.54 -23.47
C ASN A 203 -11.48 56.71 -22.24
N VAL A 204 -12.06 57.34 -21.22
CA VAL A 204 -12.62 56.64 -20.06
C VAL A 204 -13.77 55.73 -20.49
N LEU A 205 -14.69 56.22 -21.33
CA LEU A 205 -15.77 55.40 -21.88
C LEU A 205 -15.24 54.24 -22.72
N ARG A 206 -14.25 54.47 -23.59
CA ARG A 206 -13.61 53.41 -24.38
C ARG A 206 -12.99 52.34 -23.49
N SER A 207 -12.30 52.74 -22.42
CA SER A 207 -11.74 51.83 -21.42
C SER A 207 -12.84 51.03 -20.69
N CYS A 208 -13.94 51.68 -20.30
CA CYS A 208 -15.10 51.01 -19.73
C CYS A 208 -15.72 50.00 -20.71
N PHE A 209 -15.83 50.32 -22.00
CA PHE A 209 -16.36 49.38 -23.00
C PHE A 209 -15.43 48.19 -23.23
N GLU A 210 -14.11 48.40 -23.29
CA GLU A 210 -13.15 47.29 -23.45
C GLU A 210 -13.14 46.38 -22.22
N THR A 211 -13.18 46.94 -21.00
CA THR A 211 -13.31 46.12 -19.78
C THR A 211 -14.63 45.35 -19.74
N LEU A 212 -15.73 45.93 -20.21
CA LEU A 212 -17.02 45.25 -20.30
C LEU A 212 -17.03 44.13 -21.35
N ARG A 213 -16.35 44.36 -22.48
CA ARG A 213 -16.13 43.36 -23.54
C ARG A 213 -15.28 42.19 -23.05
N GLU A 214 -14.21 42.48 -22.32
CA GLU A 214 -13.35 41.46 -21.73
C GLU A 214 -14.09 40.67 -20.65
N ASN A 215 -14.93 41.33 -19.83
CA ASN A 215 -15.79 40.65 -18.87
C ASN A 215 -16.81 39.73 -19.55
N ALA A 216 -17.39 40.15 -20.68
CA ALA A 216 -18.28 39.30 -21.47
C ALA A 216 -17.56 38.06 -22.03
N ARG A 217 -16.32 38.21 -22.52
CA ARG A 217 -15.47 37.08 -22.96
C ARG A 217 -15.16 36.13 -21.82
N ASN A 218 -14.78 36.66 -20.65
CA ASN A 218 -14.50 35.86 -19.46
C ASN A 218 -15.73 35.12 -18.95
N LYS A 219 -16.91 35.76 -18.96
CA LYS A 219 -18.18 35.07 -18.66
C LYS A 219 -18.48 33.93 -19.63
N ARG A 220 -18.18 34.10 -20.92
CA ARG A 220 -18.32 33.03 -21.93
C ARG A 220 -17.38 31.87 -21.64
N ARG A 221 -16.09 32.15 -21.40
CA ARG A 221 -15.07 31.16 -21.01
C ARG A 221 -15.45 30.39 -19.75
N LEU A 222 -15.96 31.06 -18.73
CA LEU A 222 -16.40 30.41 -17.50
C LEU A 222 -17.58 29.44 -17.73
N ARG A 223 -18.50 29.78 -18.64
CA ARG A 223 -19.58 28.87 -19.04
C ARG A 223 -19.05 27.65 -19.78
N GLU A 224 -18.10 27.84 -20.70
CA GLU A 224 -17.44 26.75 -21.45
C GLU A 224 -16.68 25.80 -20.50
N ILE A 225 -15.89 26.35 -19.57
CA ILE A 225 -15.19 25.56 -18.54
C ILE A 225 -16.18 24.79 -17.67
N LYS A 226 -17.30 25.42 -17.26
CA LYS A 226 -18.34 24.74 -16.49
C LYS A 226 -18.95 23.57 -17.26
N THR A 227 -19.27 23.75 -18.55
CA THR A 227 -19.79 22.68 -19.40
C THR A 227 -18.77 21.56 -19.60
N ASP A 228 -17.50 21.89 -19.75
CA ASP A 228 -16.42 20.90 -19.90
C ASP A 228 -16.24 20.07 -18.63
N ILE A 229 -16.23 20.71 -17.46
CA ILE A 229 -16.15 20.02 -16.17
C ILE A 229 -17.35 19.07 -16.01
N GLN A 230 -18.56 19.52 -16.36
CA GLN A 230 -19.77 18.70 -16.29
C GLN A 230 -19.73 17.52 -17.28
N SER A 231 -19.22 17.73 -18.49
CA SER A 231 -18.99 16.69 -19.50
C SER A 231 -17.96 15.65 -19.01
N ILE A 232 -16.83 16.10 -18.45
CA ILE A 232 -15.81 15.23 -17.87
C ILE A 232 -16.37 14.42 -16.70
N ALA A 233 -17.14 15.04 -15.81
CA ALA A 233 -17.79 14.35 -14.70
C ALA A 233 -18.77 13.29 -15.20
N SER A 234 -19.61 13.62 -16.19
CA SER A 234 -20.56 12.68 -16.81
C SER A 234 -19.85 11.50 -17.47
N ARG A 235 -18.76 11.76 -18.20
CA ARG A 235 -17.90 10.70 -18.79
C ARG A 235 -17.26 9.81 -17.72
N ARG A 236 -16.81 10.38 -16.59
CA ARG A 236 -16.26 9.59 -15.46
C ARG A 236 -17.32 8.73 -14.81
N ASN A 237 -18.53 9.25 -14.61
CA ASN A 237 -19.67 8.50 -14.07
C ASN A 237 -20.06 7.35 -15.01
N LEU A 238 -20.17 7.62 -16.32
CA LEU A 238 -20.45 6.57 -17.31
C LEU A 238 -19.36 5.48 -17.31
N ARG A 239 -18.07 5.85 -17.27
CA ARG A 239 -16.97 4.88 -17.14
C ARG A 239 -17.03 4.09 -15.83
N SER A 240 -17.53 4.69 -14.75
CA SER A 240 -17.77 4.00 -13.48
C SER A 240 -18.89 2.98 -13.62
N CYS A 241 -20.05 3.38 -14.16
CA CYS A 241 -21.17 2.49 -14.44
C CYS A 241 -20.77 1.32 -15.35
N ILE A 242 -20.01 1.58 -16.42
CA ILE A 242 -19.49 0.54 -17.32
C ILE A 242 -18.54 -0.42 -16.57
N ARG A 243 -17.69 0.10 -15.67
CA ARG A 243 -16.83 -0.76 -14.84
C ARG A 243 -17.64 -1.63 -13.89
N VAL A 244 -18.63 -1.07 -13.20
CA VAL A 244 -19.53 -1.82 -12.31
C VAL A 244 -20.27 -2.89 -13.10
N TRP A 245 -20.83 -2.54 -14.26
CA TRP A 245 -21.49 -3.49 -15.16
C TRP A 245 -20.54 -4.60 -15.61
N ARG A 246 -19.32 -4.28 -16.04
CA ARG A 246 -18.30 -5.27 -16.42
C ARG A 246 -18.00 -6.22 -15.26
N THR A 247 -17.80 -5.70 -14.05
CA THR A 247 -17.57 -6.57 -12.88
C THR A 247 -18.77 -7.44 -12.53
N HIS A 248 -20.00 -6.97 -12.77
CA HIS A 248 -21.20 -7.74 -12.57
C HIS A 248 -21.33 -8.86 -13.60
N VAL A 249 -21.03 -8.58 -14.88
CA VAL A 249 -21.00 -9.56 -15.96
C VAL A 249 -19.96 -10.64 -15.68
N GLU A 250 -18.74 -10.27 -15.29
CA GLU A 250 -17.69 -11.24 -14.95
C GLU A 250 -18.09 -12.09 -13.73
N LYS A 251 -18.64 -11.48 -12.68
CA LYS A 251 -19.15 -12.23 -11.52
C LYS A 251 -20.29 -13.18 -11.91
N ALA A 252 -21.19 -12.78 -12.80
CA ALA A 252 -22.26 -13.62 -13.31
C ALA A 252 -21.71 -14.79 -14.15
N LYS A 253 -20.69 -14.54 -14.97
CA LYS A 253 -19.98 -15.56 -15.73
C LYS A 253 -19.29 -16.58 -14.81
N SER A 254 -18.50 -16.12 -13.84
CA SER A 254 -17.87 -17.01 -12.84
C SER A 254 -18.88 -17.77 -11.99
N ARG A 255 -20.07 -17.22 -11.73
CA ARG A 255 -21.16 -17.95 -11.05
C ARG A 255 -21.73 -19.07 -11.92
N ARG A 256 -21.87 -18.85 -13.23
CA ARG A 256 -22.30 -19.89 -14.19
C ARG A 256 -21.25 -21.00 -14.31
N GLU A 257 -19.97 -20.63 -14.39
CA GLU A 257 -18.85 -21.58 -14.43
C GLU A 257 -18.81 -22.44 -13.15
N ARG A 258 -18.90 -21.83 -11.96
CA ARG A 258 -18.99 -22.59 -10.69
C ARG A 258 -20.26 -23.43 -10.60
N ALA A 259 -21.39 -22.99 -11.14
CA ALA A 259 -22.61 -23.78 -11.16
C ALA A 259 -22.49 -25.00 -12.09
N ALA A 260 -21.76 -24.88 -13.20
CA ALA A 260 -21.43 -26.00 -14.08
C ALA A 260 -20.47 -26.98 -13.37
N GLU A 261 -19.40 -26.50 -12.74
CA GLU A 261 -18.48 -27.32 -11.95
C GLU A 261 -19.20 -28.04 -10.80
N ASN A 262 -20.06 -27.34 -10.06
CA ASN A 262 -20.87 -27.95 -8.98
C ASN A 262 -21.90 -28.96 -9.51
N SER A 263 -22.40 -28.79 -10.74
CA SER A 263 -23.27 -29.78 -11.40
C SER A 263 -22.48 -31.06 -11.70
N ASP A 264 -21.24 -30.92 -12.18
CA ASP A 264 -20.39 -32.08 -12.47
C ASP A 264 -19.92 -32.76 -11.17
N VAL A 265 -19.64 -32.01 -10.11
CA VAL A 265 -19.37 -32.56 -8.77
C VAL A 265 -20.59 -33.31 -8.23
N ARG A 266 -21.81 -32.77 -8.37
CA ARG A 266 -23.04 -33.49 -7.97
C ARG A 266 -23.28 -34.75 -8.79
N LYS A 267 -22.96 -34.74 -10.09
CA LYS A 267 -23.03 -35.96 -10.92
C LYS A 267 -22.01 -37.01 -10.44
N ILE A 268 -20.82 -36.58 -10.03
CA ILE A 268 -19.80 -37.46 -9.44
C ILE A 268 -20.25 -38.01 -8.09
N GLU A 269 -20.86 -37.18 -7.22
CA GLU A 269 -21.43 -37.64 -5.94
C GLU A 269 -22.56 -38.66 -6.17
N ILE A 270 -23.49 -38.39 -7.08
CA ILE A 270 -24.56 -39.34 -7.44
C ILE A 270 -23.97 -40.66 -7.95
N LEU A 271 -22.89 -40.60 -8.74
CA LEU A 271 -22.18 -41.78 -9.24
C LEU A 271 -21.51 -42.58 -8.10
N ILE A 272 -20.89 -41.88 -7.14
CA ILE A 272 -20.29 -42.53 -5.96
C ILE A 272 -21.38 -43.16 -5.10
N ASP A 273 -22.50 -42.49 -4.87
CA ASP A 273 -23.63 -43.02 -4.12
C ASP A 273 -24.20 -44.28 -4.80
N THR A 274 -24.36 -44.28 -6.12
CA THR A 274 -24.76 -45.50 -6.87
C THR A 274 -23.72 -46.61 -6.80
N ILE A 275 -22.42 -46.30 -6.82
CA ILE A 275 -21.35 -47.30 -6.62
C ILE A 275 -21.40 -47.88 -5.20
N THR A 276 -21.62 -47.05 -4.18
CA THR A 276 -21.72 -47.54 -2.80
C THR A 276 -23.00 -48.33 -2.55
N GLU A 277 -24.11 -47.99 -3.20
CA GLU A 277 -25.37 -48.73 -3.13
C GLU A 277 -25.23 -50.10 -3.81
N THR A 278 -24.64 -50.16 -5.00
CA THR A 278 -24.34 -51.43 -5.68
C THR A 278 -23.33 -52.29 -4.91
N GLN A 279 -22.35 -51.70 -4.21
CA GLN A 279 -21.47 -52.43 -3.29
C GLN A 279 -22.20 -52.94 -2.03
N LYS A 280 -23.14 -52.16 -1.49
CA LYS A 280 -24.01 -52.61 -0.38
C LYS A 280 -24.92 -53.75 -0.79
N ASP A 281 -25.41 -53.74 -2.02
CA ASP A 281 -26.22 -54.84 -2.54
C ASP A 281 -25.37 -56.10 -2.80
N MET A 282 -24.19 -55.95 -3.41
CA MET A 282 -23.20 -57.03 -3.55
C MET A 282 -22.82 -57.69 -2.21
N THR A 283 -22.65 -56.88 -1.15
CA THR A 283 -22.33 -57.39 0.20
C THR A 283 -23.53 -57.99 0.93
N LYS A 284 -24.76 -57.57 0.60
CA LYS A 284 -25.99 -58.27 1.03
C LYS A 284 -26.13 -59.64 0.37
N PHE A 285 -25.83 -59.76 -0.93
CA PHE A 285 -25.88 -61.05 -1.62
C PHE A 285 -24.81 -62.04 -1.12
N GLN A 286 -23.61 -61.58 -0.75
CA GLN A 286 -22.56 -62.45 -0.17
C GLN A 286 -22.86 -63.00 1.24
N ARG A 287 -23.78 -62.39 2.01
CA ARG A 287 -24.17 -62.92 3.33
C ARG A 287 -25.25 -64.00 3.28
N THR A 288 -25.82 -64.29 2.11
CA THR A 288 -26.94 -65.23 1.99
C THR A 288 -26.57 -66.54 1.30
N GLU A 289 -25.33 -66.70 0.84
CA GLU A 289 -24.83 -67.92 0.18
C GLU A 289 -23.80 -68.67 1.05
N SER A 290 -24.23 -69.20 2.20
CA SER A 290 -23.53 -70.32 2.85
C SER A 290 -24.47 -71.16 3.72
N LYS A 291 -25.32 -71.97 3.07
CA LYS A 291 -25.75 -73.30 3.57
C LYS A 291 -26.73 -73.99 2.60
N GLY A 292 -26.27 -75.11 2.03
CA GLY A 292 -27.00 -76.40 2.04
C GLY A 292 -28.12 -76.64 1.03
N PHE A 293 -27.88 -77.62 0.15
CA PHE A 293 -28.80 -78.32 -0.77
C PHE A 293 -29.96 -79.10 -0.09
N LEU A 294 -31.13 -79.20 -0.74
CA LEU A 294 -31.71 -80.41 -1.40
C LEU A 294 -33.17 -80.18 -1.91
N PRO A 295 -33.68 -80.95 -2.89
CA PRO A 295 -34.89 -80.62 -3.69
C PRO A 295 -36.11 -81.53 -3.44
N ASN A 296 -37.35 -81.02 -3.62
CA ASN A 296 -38.41 -81.65 -4.43
C ASN A 296 -39.65 -80.73 -4.60
N PRO A 297 -40.50 -80.95 -5.63
CA PRO A 297 -41.52 -80.01 -6.10
C PRO A 297 -42.92 -80.30 -5.55
N ARG A 298 -43.77 -79.26 -5.50
CA ARG A 298 -45.17 -79.25 -5.98
C ARG A 298 -45.83 -77.88 -5.74
N ASP A 299 -46.53 -77.45 -6.78
CA ASP A 299 -47.64 -76.49 -6.92
C ASP A 299 -48.11 -75.72 -5.68
N THR A 300 -48.33 -74.40 -5.76
CA THR A 300 -49.59 -73.76 -6.22
C THR A 300 -49.47 -72.22 -6.10
N GLU A 301 -49.76 -71.53 -7.21
CA GLU A 301 -50.50 -70.26 -7.36
C GLU A 301 -50.24 -68.95 -6.56
N VAL A 302 -50.09 -67.88 -7.36
CA VAL A 302 -50.72 -66.53 -7.30
C VAL A 302 -49.85 -65.30 -6.92
N ARG A 303 -49.69 -64.43 -7.95
CA ARG A 303 -49.53 -62.95 -7.97
C ARG A 303 -48.24 -62.37 -7.34
N LYS A 304 -47.42 -61.54 -8.00
CA LYS A 304 -47.71 -60.36 -8.84
C LYS A 304 -46.42 -59.87 -9.53
N LYS A 305 -46.57 -59.51 -10.81
CA LYS A 305 -45.98 -58.39 -11.58
C LYS A 305 -44.46 -58.11 -11.52
N THR A 306 -43.77 -58.38 -12.64
CA THR A 306 -42.60 -57.60 -13.12
C THR A 306 -42.52 -57.64 -14.65
N PRO A 307 -42.26 -56.52 -15.35
CA PRO A 307 -42.29 -56.45 -16.81
C PRO A 307 -40.91 -56.65 -17.48
N ALA A 308 -41.01 -57.12 -18.72
CA ALA A 308 -40.07 -57.20 -19.84
C ALA A 308 -38.64 -56.64 -19.70
N ARG A 309 -37.67 -57.52 -20.01
CA ARG A 309 -36.28 -57.21 -20.37
C ARG A 309 -36.23 -56.38 -21.68
N PRO A 310 -35.46 -55.28 -21.74
CA PRO A 310 -34.96 -54.77 -23.01
C PRO A 310 -33.57 -55.36 -23.29
N PHE A 311 -33.46 -55.86 -24.51
CA PHE A 311 -32.25 -56.23 -25.24
C PHE A 311 -31.17 -55.15 -25.07
N VAL A 312 -30.11 -55.44 -24.31
CA VAL A 312 -28.97 -54.52 -24.12
C VAL A 312 -28.02 -54.72 -25.28
N ILE A 313 -28.05 -53.79 -26.23
CA ILE A 313 -26.93 -53.57 -27.15
C ILE A 313 -25.79 -53.04 -26.29
N GLU A 314 -24.77 -53.86 -26.07
CA GLU A 314 -23.59 -53.47 -25.33
C GLU A 314 -22.94 -52.24 -25.99
N SER A 315 -22.66 -51.22 -25.18
CA SER A 315 -21.91 -50.04 -25.59
C SER A 315 -20.56 -50.47 -26.19
N PRO A 316 -20.13 -49.93 -27.35
CA PRO A 316 -18.85 -50.26 -27.99
C PRO A 316 -17.63 -50.12 -27.08
N ALA A 317 -17.71 -49.30 -26.03
CA ALA A 317 -16.67 -49.17 -25.01
C ALA A 317 -16.66 -50.34 -24.01
N GLN A 318 -17.82 -50.88 -23.66
CA GLN A 318 -17.97 -52.04 -22.77
C GLN A 318 -17.46 -53.31 -23.45
N SER A 319 -17.83 -53.53 -24.72
CA SER A 319 -17.33 -54.66 -25.50
C SER A 319 -15.82 -54.55 -25.76
N ARG A 320 -15.28 -53.32 -25.91
CA ARG A 320 -13.83 -53.09 -26.02
C ARG A 320 -13.09 -53.35 -24.70
N LEU A 321 -13.66 -52.97 -23.56
CA LEU A 321 -13.10 -53.26 -22.24
C LEU A 321 -13.16 -54.76 -21.93
N ASN A 322 -14.26 -55.43 -22.25
CA ASN A 322 -14.39 -56.87 -22.09
C ASN A 322 -13.43 -57.62 -23.02
N ALA A 323 -13.26 -57.17 -24.27
CA ALA A 323 -12.23 -57.70 -25.17
C ALA A 323 -10.81 -57.47 -24.65
N GLN A 324 -10.50 -56.31 -24.05
CA GLN A 324 -9.20 -56.07 -23.42
C GLN A 324 -8.98 -56.95 -22.18
N LYS A 325 -10.00 -57.18 -21.35
CA LYS A 325 -9.94 -58.11 -20.22
C LYS A 325 -9.72 -59.55 -20.67
N GLU A 326 -10.43 -59.97 -21.71
CA GLU A 326 -10.25 -61.26 -22.39
C GLU A 326 -8.83 -61.42 -22.94
N ILE A 327 -8.28 -60.39 -23.59
CA ILE A 327 -6.91 -60.39 -24.11
C ILE A 327 -5.89 -60.50 -22.97
N ILE A 328 -6.05 -59.72 -21.90
CA ILE A 328 -5.17 -59.79 -20.71
C ILE A 328 -5.27 -61.18 -20.06
N HIS A 329 -6.47 -61.75 -19.96
CA HIS A 329 -6.66 -63.09 -19.44
C HIS A 329 -5.96 -64.13 -20.32
N LYS A 330 -6.11 -64.06 -21.65
CA LYS A 330 -5.44 -64.95 -22.60
C LYS A 330 -3.92 -64.80 -22.55
N GLN A 331 -3.40 -63.58 -22.38
CA GLN A 331 -1.97 -63.32 -22.21
C GLN A 331 -1.44 -63.91 -20.90
N ARG A 332 -2.18 -63.78 -19.79
CA ARG A 332 -1.82 -64.42 -18.50
C ARG A 332 -1.82 -65.95 -18.59
N MET A 333 -2.79 -66.53 -19.29
CA MET A 333 -2.81 -67.99 -19.53
C MET A 333 -1.63 -68.44 -20.38
N LYS A 334 -1.31 -67.72 -21.47
CA LYS A 334 -0.12 -68.03 -22.29
C LYS A 334 1.19 -67.89 -21.52
N LEU A 335 1.31 -66.89 -20.63
CA LEU A 335 2.47 -66.75 -19.75
C LEU A 335 2.56 -67.90 -18.74
N ALA A 336 1.44 -68.34 -18.16
CA ALA A 336 1.41 -69.50 -17.27
C ALA A 336 1.79 -70.80 -18.01
N GLU A 337 1.30 -70.99 -19.24
CA GLU A 337 1.70 -72.11 -20.09
C GLU A 337 3.18 -72.05 -20.46
N GLN A 338 3.71 -70.87 -20.80
CA GLN A 338 5.14 -70.68 -21.04
C GLN A 338 5.96 -70.99 -19.78
N SER A 339 5.54 -70.54 -18.61
CA SER A 339 6.19 -70.88 -17.33
C SER A 339 6.17 -72.38 -17.07
N LYS A 340 5.05 -73.07 -17.36
CA LYS A 340 4.94 -74.53 -17.24
C LYS A 340 5.86 -75.25 -18.22
N ILE A 341 5.94 -74.80 -19.48
CA ILE A 341 6.87 -75.34 -20.48
C ILE A 341 8.33 -75.12 -20.03
N ILE A 342 8.65 -73.96 -19.45
CA ILE A 342 10.00 -73.69 -18.90
C ILE A 342 10.31 -74.65 -17.75
N GLU A 343 9.37 -74.90 -16.84
CA GLU A 343 9.55 -75.87 -15.76
C GLU A 343 9.71 -77.30 -16.31
N GLU A 344 8.92 -77.70 -17.30
CA GLU A 344 9.07 -79.00 -17.97
C GLU A 344 10.41 -79.12 -18.72
N LEU A 345 10.87 -78.07 -19.40
CA LEU A 345 12.17 -78.03 -20.07
C LEU A 345 13.32 -78.08 -19.05
N LYS A 346 13.20 -77.39 -17.91
CA LYS A 346 14.16 -77.49 -16.82
C LYS A 346 14.20 -78.88 -16.20
N LEU A 347 13.04 -79.51 -16.00
CA LEU A 347 12.96 -80.88 -15.51
C LEU A 347 13.56 -81.87 -16.50
N LYS A 348 13.30 -81.71 -17.81
CA LYS A 348 13.94 -82.51 -18.87
C LYS A 348 15.45 -82.29 -18.90
N GLN A 349 15.92 -81.05 -18.77
CA GLN A 349 17.36 -80.75 -18.72
C GLN A 349 18.01 -81.41 -17.50
N VAL A 350 17.38 -81.34 -16.33
CA VAL A 350 17.87 -82.02 -15.11
C VAL A 350 17.85 -83.55 -15.30
N GLN A 351 16.82 -84.11 -15.93
CA GLN A 351 16.77 -85.54 -16.24
C GLN A 351 17.86 -85.95 -17.24
N GLU A 352 18.13 -85.15 -18.28
CA GLU A 352 19.22 -85.37 -19.23
C GLU A 352 20.60 -85.19 -18.56
N GLU A 353 20.75 -84.28 -17.60
CA GLU A 353 21.97 -84.15 -16.80
C GLU A 353 22.16 -85.34 -15.85
N ILE A 354 21.08 -85.87 -15.26
CA ILE A 354 21.12 -87.11 -14.47
C ILE A 354 21.46 -88.32 -15.36
N MET A 355 20.88 -88.41 -16.56
CA MET A 355 21.21 -89.46 -17.53
C MET A 355 22.64 -89.34 -18.03
N ARG A 356 23.13 -88.13 -18.33
CA ARG A 356 24.54 -87.89 -18.69
C ARG A 356 25.50 -88.23 -17.56
N ALA A 357 25.20 -87.84 -16.31
CA ALA A 357 26.00 -88.25 -15.16
C ALA A 357 25.96 -89.78 -14.93
N GLY A 358 24.82 -90.41 -15.21
CA GLY A 358 24.67 -91.88 -15.23
C GLY A 358 25.50 -92.53 -16.34
N GLU A 359 25.49 -91.99 -17.55
CA GLU A 359 26.29 -92.45 -18.68
C GLU A 359 27.78 -92.19 -18.46
N GLU A 360 28.18 -91.06 -17.86
CA GLU A 360 29.56 -90.75 -17.49
C GLU A 360 30.07 -91.65 -16.38
N THR A 361 29.25 -92.02 -15.39
CA THR A 361 29.63 -93.01 -14.35
C THR A 361 29.70 -94.43 -14.93
N VAL A 362 28.80 -94.80 -15.84
CA VAL A 362 28.86 -96.09 -16.55
C VAL A 362 30.02 -96.12 -17.55
N ASN A 363 30.35 -95.01 -18.22
CA ASN A 363 31.48 -94.90 -19.11
C ASN A 363 32.80 -94.85 -18.33
N ALA A 364 32.87 -94.22 -17.15
CA ALA A 364 34.00 -94.34 -16.23
C ALA A 364 34.16 -95.77 -15.67
N ALA A 365 33.05 -96.46 -15.38
CA ALA A 365 33.05 -97.88 -15.01
C ALA A 365 33.46 -98.79 -16.19
N LYS A 366 33.09 -98.45 -17.42
CA LYS A 366 33.52 -99.15 -18.64
C LYS A 366 34.98 -98.86 -18.99
N GLU A 367 35.46 -97.64 -18.82
CA GLU A 367 36.86 -97.23 -19.03
C GLU A 367 37.79 -97.90 -18.01
N THR A 368 37.37 -97.98 -16.74
CA THR A 368 38.08 -98.76 -15.70
C THR A 368 38.03 -100.27 -15.95
N LEU A 369 36.96 -100.78 -16.58
CA LEU A 369 36.85 -102.19 -17.00
C LEU A 369 37.65 -102.50 -18.28
N THR A 370 37.81 -101.55 -19.20
CA THR A 370 38.65 -101.69 -20.41
C THR A 370 40.14 -101.51 -20.12
N HIS A 371 40.52 -100.85 -19.02
CA HIS A 371 41.90 -100.74 -18.55
C HIS A 371 42.36 -101.86 -17.61
N CYS A 372 41.49 -102.81 -17.27
CA CYS A 372 41.86 -104.03 -16.54
C CYS A 372 42.33 -105.13 -17.51
N GLY A 373 43.65 -105.29 -17.63
CA GLY A 373 44.28 -106.32 -18.45
C GLY A 373 43.81 -107.75 -18.13
N GLN A 374 43.87 -108.64 -19.14
CA GLN A 374 43.39 -110.03 -19.11
C GLN A 374 43.90 -110.87 -17.92
N GLN A 375 44.96 -110.45 -17.24
CA GLN A 375 45.53 -111.09 -16.06
C GLN A 375 44.69 -110.85 -14.80
N THR A 376 44.08 -109.66 -14.64
CA THR A 376 43.20 -109.32 -13.50
C THR A 376 41.80 -109.94 -13.65
N ARG A 377 41.39 -110.26 -14.88
CA ARG A 377 40.13 -110.96 -15.20
C ARG A 377 40.17 -112.46 -14.81
N ARG A 378 41.36 -113.07 -14.75
CA ARG A 378 41.56 -114.45 -14.24
C ARG A 378 41.72 -114.49 -12.73
N THR A 379 42.40 -113.52 -12.12
CA THR A 379 42.58 -113.43 -10.66
C THR A 379 41.30 -113.04 -9.92
N LEU A 380 40.44 -112.21 -10.53
CA LEU A 380 39.14 -111.84 -9.97
C LEU A 380 38.10 -112.97 -10.08
N ILE A 381 38.17 -113.81 -11.12
CA ILE A 381 37.35 -115.04 -11.26
C ILE A 381 37.83 -116.15 -10.29
N GLN A 382 39.11 -116.14 -9.89
CA GLN A 382 39.68 -117.11 -8.95
C GLN A 382 39.48 -116.69 -7.48
N LEU A 383 39.50 -115.39 -7.18
CA LEU A 383 39.18 -114.83 -5.86
C LEU A 383 37.68 -114.84 -5.56
N MET A 384 36.81 -114.69 -6.58
CA MET A 384 35.36 -114.88 -6.42
C MET A 384 34.94 -116.35 -6.31
N ARG A 385 35.84 -117.31 -6.61
CA ARG A 385 35.65 -118.76 -6.36
C ARG A 385 36.22 -119.24 -5.01
N GLN A 386 37.08 -118.46 -4.36
CA GLN A 386 37.75 -118.83 -3.09
C GLN A 386 37.05 -118.30 -1.81
N ALA A 387 35.97 -117.51 -1.94
CA ALA A 387 35.26 -116.89 -0.82
C ALA A 387 33.95 -117.59 -0.37
N GLY A 388 33.65 -118.82 -0.84
CA GLY A 388 32.81 -119.79 -0.11
C GLY A 388 31.41 -120.14 -0.66
N TYR A 389 30.95 -121.35 -0.28
CA TYR A 389 29.69 -122.11 -0.54
C TYR A 389 29.74 -123.03 -1.76
N ARG A 390 29.78 -124.38 -1.68
CA ARG A 390 29.16 -125.43 -0.83
C ARG A 390 29.88 -126.77 -1.17
N ASP A 391 29.92 -127.88 -0.44
CA ASP A 391 29.44 -128.41 0.85
C ASP A 391 30.08 -129.84 0.98
N LYS A 392 30.35 -130.33 2.22
CA LYS A 392 30.38 -131.76 2.68
C LYS A 392 31.36 -132.75 1.98
N SER A 393 32.13 -133.65 2.62
CA SER A 393 31.94 -134.46 3.84
C SER A 393 33.14 -135.44 4.02
N LEU A 394 33.56 -135.70 5.29
CA LEU A 394 34.22 -136.92 5.83
C LEU A 394 35.69 -137.20 5.38
N THR A 395 36.68 -137.69 6.13
CA THR A 395 36.81 -138.44 7.42
C THR A 395 38.33 -138.42 7.77
N ALA A 396 38.74 -138.02 8.99
CA ALA A 396 39.28 -138.86 10.09
C ALA A 396 40.81 -139.19 10.10
N PRO A 397 41.44 -139.35 11.29
CA PRO A 397 42.89 -139.15 11.54
C PRO A 397 43.68 -140.44 11.86
N VAL A 398 45.01 -140.47 11.67
CA VAL A 398 45.87 -141.58 12.13
C VAL A 398 47.21 -141.09 12.69
N ARG A 399 47.59 -141.67 13.85
CA ARG A 399 48.76 -141.39 14.70
C ARG A 399 50.09 -141.99 14.17
N VAL A 400 51.19 -141.25 14.41
CA VAL A 400 52.51 -141.61 15.04
C VAL A 400 53.11 -142.99 14.67
N PRO A 401 54.38 -143.09 14.19
CA PRO A 401 55.54 -143.25 15.09
C PRO A 401 56.92 -142.67 14.66
N SER A 402 57.77 -142.50 15.68
CA SER A 402 59.13 -141.95 15.77
C SER A 402 60.23 -143.05 15.64
N PRO A 403 61.56 -142.78 15.59
CA PRO A 403 62.35 -142.33 14.43
C PRO A 403 63.65 -143.18 14.20
N PRO A 404 64.28 -143.17 12.99
CA PRO A 404 65.53 -143.93 12.72
C PRO A 404 66.86 -143.18 12.99
N ARG A 405 67.83 -143.89 13.58
CA ARG A 405 69.10 -143.42 14.18
C ARG A 405 70.24 -142.91 13.26
N PHE A 406 70.00 -142.52 12.01
CA PHE A 406 70.99 -141.78 11.19
C PHE A 406 70.76 -140.25 11.17
N LEU A 407 69.60 -139.80 11.65
CA LEU A 407 69.19 -138.39 11.72
C LEU A 407 70.03 -137.55 12.70
N VAL A 408 70.68 -138.16 13.69
CA VAL A 408 71.45 -137.45 14.74
C VAL A 408 72.69 -136.73 14.17
N ARG A 409 73.27 -137.20 13.05
CA ARG A 409 74.40 -136.52 12.38
C ARG A 409 73.95 -135.43 11.39
N MET A 410 72.66 -135.42 11.03
CA MET A 410 72.00 -134.42 10.18
C MET A 410 71.40 -133.27 11.03
N GLU A 411 70.97 -133.59 12.25
CA GLU A 411 70.40 -132.67 13.23
C GLU A 411 71.45 -131.68 13.79
N ALA A 412 72.67 -132.15 14.07
CA ALA A 412 73.79 -131.28 14.45
C ALA A 412 74.18 -130.27 13.35
N ARG A 413 73.94 -130.62 12.07
CA ARG A 413 74.18 -129.73 10.91
C ARG A 413 73.01 -128.77 10.65
N ALA A 414 71.82 -129.08 11.16
CA ALA A 414 70.60 -128.25 11.07
C ALA A 414 70.51 -127.23 12.21
N GLU A 415 70.97 -127.55 13.42
CA GLU A 415 71.01 -126.63 14.56
C GLU A 415 71.97 -125.46 14.35
N ALA A 416 73.13 -125.69 13.73
CA ALA A 416 74.06 -124.61 13.35
C ALA A 416 73.44 -123.60 12.35
N ARG A 417 72.51 -124.05 11.49
CA ARG A 417 71.72 -123.16 10.60
C ARG A 417 70.58 -122.45 11.34
N ARG A 418 69.91 -123.11 12.29
CA ARG A 418 68.84 -122.50 13.12
C ARG A 418 69.37 -121.37 13.99
N ASN A 419 70.54 -121.53 14.61
CA ASN A 419 71.12 -120.50 15.47
C ASN A 419 71.54 -119.24 14.67
N ARG A 420 71.95 -119.39 13.41
CA ARG A 420 72.27 -118.26 12.51
C ARG A 420 71.02 -117.49 12.03
N ILE A 421 69.87 -118.16 11.96
CA ILE A 421 68.57 -117.55 11.61
C ILE A 421 67.97 -116.84 12.82
N LYS A 422 68.02 -117.46 14.02
CA LYS A 422 67.50 -116.90 15.27
C LYS A 422 68.11 -115.53 15.61
N LEU A 423 69.43 -115.40 15.48
CA LEU A 423 70.14 -114.13 15.69
C LEU A 423 69.75 -113.01 14.71
N ARG A 424 69.29 -113.34 13.49
CA ARG A 424 68.78 -112.33 12.53
C ARG A 424 67.34 -111.93 12.80
N GLU A 425 66.52 -112.83 13.32
CA GLU A 425 65.12 -112.54 13.64
C GLU A 425 65.00 -111.68 14.89
N GLU A 426 65.80 -111.95 15.94
CA GLU A 426 65.85 -111.14 17.16
C GLU A 426 66.38 -109.72 16.89
N ALA A 427 67.33 -109.57 15.96
CA ALA A 427 67.83 -108.26 15.51
C ALA A 427 66.79 -107.48 14.67
N ARG A 428 65.88 -108.16 13.97
CA ARG A 428 64.75 -107.51 13.26
C ARG A 428 63.60 -107.15 14.19
N GLN A 429 63.31 -107.97 15.20
CA GLN A 429 62.25 -107.69 16.17
C GLN A 429 62.59 -106.49 17.07
N LYS A 430 63.84 -106.37 17.55
CA LYS A 430 64.25 -105.18 18.34
C LYS A 430 64.12 -103.87 17.57
N LYS A 431 64.44 -103.84 16.27
CA LYS A 431 64.27 -102.63 15.44
C LYS A 431 62.80 -102.24 15.25
N LEU A 432 61.90 -103.22 15.11
CA LEU A 432 60.46 -102.97 14.98
C LEU A 432 59.82 -102.54 16.32
N GLU A 433 60.32 -103.01 17.46
CA GLU A 433 59.84 -102.56 18.78
C GLU A 433 60.30 -101.15 19.13
N ASP A 434 61.53 -100.77 18.79
CA ASP A 434 62.01 -99.40 18.99
C ASP A 434 61.34 -98.38 18.06
N GLU A 435 60.98 -98.77 16.83
CA GLU A 435 60.13 -97.96 15.94
C GLU A 435 58.70 -97.81 16.49
N LYS A 436 58.11 -98.89 17.02
CA LYS A 436 56.78 -98.82 17.65
C LYS A 436 56.77 -97.91 18.88
N ARG A 437 57.79 -97.98 19.73
CA ARG A 437 57.91 -97.11 20.92
C ARG A 437 58.08 -95.63 20.56
N LYS A 438 58.80 -95.31 19.49
CA LYS A 438 58.93 -93.93 18.98
C LYS A 438 57.62 -93.42 18.38
N VAL A 439 56.89 -94.25 17.64
CA VAL A 439 55.58 -93.89 17.08
C VAL A 439 54.53 -93.71 18.19
N GLU A 440 54.57 -94.52 19.24
CA GLU A 440 53.62 -94.41 20.35
C GLU A 440 53.91 -93.20 21.26
N ALA A 441 55.20 -92.87 21.49
CA ALA A 441 55.59 -91.64 22.19
C ALA A 441 55.20 -90.39 21.39
N ALA A 442 55.47 -90.36 20.09
CA ALA A 442 55.04 -89.28 19.20
C ALA A 442 53.51 -89.12 19.17
N ARG A 443 52.75 -90.23 19.20
CA ARG A 443 51.28 -90.20 19.24
C ARG A 443 50.74 -89.62 20.56
N ARG A 444 51.39 -89.88 21.70
CA ARG A 444 50.97 -89.29 23.00
C ARG A 444 51.33 -87.81 23.12
N GLU A 445 52.45 -87.38 22.55
CA GLU A 445 52.79 -85.95 22.47
C GLU A 445 51.82 -85.21 21.53
N GLU A 446 51.53 -85.78 20.35
CA GLU A 446 50.56 -85.22 19.41
C GLU A 446 49.14 -85.18 20.01
N GLU A 447 48.75 -86.18 20.81
CA GLU A 447 47.46 -86.18 21.52
C GLU A 447 47.42 -85.15 22.67
N GLN A 448 48.52 -84.94 23.40
CA GLN A 448 48.61 -83.88 24.42
C GLN A 448 48.61 -82.49 23.79
N GLU A 449 49.28 -82.28 22.66
CA GLU A 449 49.23 -81.02 21.91
C GLU A 449 47.85 -80.76 21.30
N ARG A 450 47.17 -81.80 20.80
CA ARG A 450 45.77 -81.71 20.36
C ARG A 450 44.83 -81.35 21.51
N ARG A 451 45.04 -81.91 22.70
CA ARG A 451 44.25 -81.55 23.90
C ARG A 451 44.54 -80.12 24.37
N ARG A 452 45.79 -79.67 24.32
CA ARG A 452 46.18 -78.29 24.68
C ARG A 452 45.63 -77.27 23.67
N SER A 453 45.78 -77.52 22.37
CA SER A 453 45.22 -76.68 21.31
C SER A 453 43.70 -76.65 21.32
N GLN A 454 43.01 -77.75 21.64
CA GLN A 454 41.56 -77.75 21.84
C GLN A 454 41.15 -76.93 23.07
N GLN A 455 41.89 -76.99 24.18
CA GLN A 455 41.61 -76.16 25.35
C GLN A 455 41.89 -74.67 25.09
N GLU A 456 42.94 -74.34 24.33
CA GLU A 456 43.23 -72.97 23.90
C GLU A 456 42.19 -72.46 22.91
N ALA A 457 41.80 -73.25 21.91
CA ALA A 457 40.72 -72.92 20.99
C ALA A 457 39.38 -72.72 21.69
N LEU A 458 39.09 -73.49 22.75
CA LEU A 458 37.89 -73.28 23.58
C LEU A 458 37.98 -72.00 24.42
N ARG A 459 39.16 -71.66 24.97
CA ARG A 459 39.37 -70.39 25.70
C ARG A 459 39.32 -69.18 24.77
N GLU A 460 39.88 -69.28 23.56
CA GLU A 460 39.76 -68.25 22.53
C GLU A 460 38.34 -68.12 22.02
N ALA A 461 37.64 -69.22 21.74
CA ALA A 461 36.23 -69.19 21.37
C ALA A 461 35.36 -68.56 22.48
N LYS A 462 35.69 -68.79 23.76
CA LYS A 462 35.01 -68.15 24.88
C LYS A 462 35.29 -66.64 24.94
N ARG A 463 36.55 -66.21 24.81
CA ARG A 463 36.91 -64.78 24.70
C ARG A 463 36.22 -64.09 23.52
N MET A 464 36.24 -64.71 22.34
CA MET A 464 35.56 -64.18 21.15
C MET A 464 34.04 -64.11 21.31
N ARG A 465 33.42 -64.99 22.10
CA ARG A 465 31.98 -64.92 22.41
C ARG A 465 31.69 -63.78 23.39
N GLU A 466 32.48 -63.66 24.46
CA GLU A 466 32.34 -62.60 25.46
C GLU A 466 32.57 -61.21 24.82
N GLU A 467 33.56 -61.05 23.95
CA GLU A 467 33.80 -59.81 23.20
C GLU A 467 32.63 -59.47 22.26
N ARG A 468 32.07 -60.46 21.55
CA ARG A 468 30.89 -60.25 20.70
C ARG A 468 29.65 -59.88 21.51
N GLU A 469 29.46 -60.46 22.69
CA GLU A 469 28.37 -60.12 23.59
C GLU A 469 28.53 -58.71 24.17
N GLN A 470 29.74 -58.31 24.56
CA GLN A 470 30.04 -56.95 24.98
C GLN A 470 29.83 -55.94 23.85
N GLN A 471 30.25 -56.25 22.62
CA GLN A 471 29.99 -55.41 21.45
C GLN A 471 28.48 -55.25 21.20
N ARG A 472 27.71 -56.34 21.28
CA ARG A 472 26.24 -56.29 21.18
C ARG A 472 25.61 -55.44 22.28
N MET A 473 26.09 -55.53 23.52
CA MET A 473 25.60 -54.69 24.62
C MET A 473 25.92 -53.21 24.39
N CYS A 474 27.14 -52.88 24.00
CA CYS A 474 27.56 -51.52 23.64
C CYS A 474 26.73 -50.96 22.46
N GLU A 475 26.47 -51.77 21.43
CA GLU A 475 25.62 -51.40 20.29
C GLU A 475 24.17 -51.18 20.71
N MET A 476 23.62 -52.04 21.57
CA MET A 476 22.27 -51.87 22.12
C MET A 476 22.16 -50.61 22.97
N GLU A 477 23.14 -50.31 23.83
CA GLU A 477 23.16 -49.06 24.60
C GLU A 477 23.30 -47.83 23.71
N ARG A 478 24.13 -47.90 22.67
CA ARG A 478 24.25 -46.84 21.66
C ARG A 478 22.92 -46.64 20.93
N CYS A 479 22.25 -47.71 20.54
CA CYS A 479 20.93 -47.65 19.91
C CYS A 479 19.87 -47.06 20.86
N LYS A 480 19.88 -47.45 22.15
CA LYS A 480 18.99 -46.87 23.17
C LYS A 480 19.23 -45.36 23.33
N LYS A 481 20.48 -44.91 23.39
CA LYS A 481 20.84 -43.47 23.47
C LYS A 481 20.38 -42.71 22.23
N LEU A 482 20.61 -43.26 21.03
CA LEU A 482 20.19 -42.64 19.77
C LEU A 482 18.67 -42.60 19.63
N ASN A 483 17.97 -43.65 20.07
CA ASN A 483 16.51 -43.69 20.05
C ASN A 483 15.91 -42.69 21.06
N ALA A 484 16.47 -42.58 22.27
CA ALA A 484 16.05 -41.57 23.24
C ALA A 484 16.22 -40.14 22.70
N MET A 485 17.35 -39.87 22.02
CA MET A 485 17.58 -38.58 21.36
C MET A 485 16.60 -38.32 20.22
N ALA A 486 16.27 -39.35 19.43
CA ALA A 486 15.29 -39.25 18.34
C ALA A 486 13.87 -39.02 18.88
N GLU A 487 13.48 -39.69 19.96
CA GLU A 487 12.19 -39.47 20.63
C GLU A 487 12.09 -38.07 21.22
N GLU A 488 13.15 -37.56 21.85
CA GLU A 488 13.19 -36.19 22.35
C GLU A 488 13.03 -35.19 21.20
N PHE A 489 13.76 -35.39 20.10
CA PHE A 489 13.62 -34.57 18.90
C PHE A 489 12.20 -34.64 18.32
N TYR A 490 11.61 -35.83 18.24
CA TYR A 490 10.27 -36.03 17.70
C TYR A 490 9.20 -35.35 18.57
N ARG A 491 9.28 -35.46 19.90
CA ARG A 491 8.37 -34.75 20.83
C ARG A 491 8.50 -33.24 20.68
N LYS A 492 9.73 -32.72 20.58
CA LYS A 492 9.99 -31.29 20.35
C LYS A 492 9.44 -30.82 19.00
N HIS A 493 9.65 -31.60 17.94
CA HIS A 493 9.12 -31.32 16.61
C HIS A 493 7.59 -31.31 16.60
N LEU A 494 6.96 -32.31 17.20
CA LEU A 494 5.50 -32.39 17.29
C LEU A 494 4.91 -31.16 18.02
N LEU A 495 5.47 -30.82 19.17
CA LEU A 495 5.04 -29.67 19.96
C LEU A 495 5.22 -28.36 19.19
N ARG A 496 6.36 -28.16 18.51
CA ARG A 496 6.59 -26.95 17.72
C ARG A 496 5.65 -26.86 16.52
N ARG A 497 5.57 -27.93 15.73
CA ARG A 497 4.90 -27.91 14.42
C ARG A 497 3.39 -28.04 14.51
N TYR A 498 2.88 -28.90 15.40
CA TYR A 498 1.45 -29.21 15.46
C TYR A 498 0.71 -28.47 16.57
N ILE A 499 1.41 -27.93 17.57
CA ILE A 499 0.76 -27.23 18.70
C ILE A 499 1.13 -25.74 18.67
N MET A 500 2.43 -25.40 18.70
CA MET A 500 2.86 -24.00 18.82
C MET A 500 2.59 -23.20 17.54
N GLU A 501 2.96 -23.70 16.37
CA GLU A 501 2.75 -22.97 15.11
C GLU A 501 1.27 -22.63 14.82
N PRO A 502 0.31 -23.59 14.91
CA PRO A 502 -1.11 -23.27 14.73
C PRO A 502 -1.65 -22.30 15.78
N PHE A 503 -1.14 -22.39 17.02
CA PHE A 503 -1.56 -21.51 18.10
C PHE A 503 -1.03 -20.08 17.92
N ILE A 504 0.23 -19.92 17.51
CA ILE A 504 0.80 -18.62 17.12
C ILE A 504 -0.01 -18.03 15.97
N ALA A 505 -0.28 -18.81 14.92
CA ALA A 505 -1.11 -18.36 13.80
C ALA A 505 -2.52 -17.92 14.23
N LEU A 506 -3.13 -18.63 15.21
CA LEU A 506 -4.43 -18.27 15.75
C LEU A 506 -4.39 -16.96 16.55
N VAL A 507 -3.35 -16.73 17.35
CA VAL A 507 -3.13 -15.47 18.08
C VAL A 507 -2.90 -14.31 17.10
N GLU A 508 -2.07 -14.51 16.08
CA GLU A 508 -1.85 -13.52 15.01
C GLU A 508 -3.14 -13.19 14.25
N MET A 509 -3.93 -14.20 13.89
CA MET A 509 -5.22 -14.02 13.22
C MET A 509 -6.19 -13.21 14.09
N LYS A 510 -6.29 -13.52 15.38
CA LYS A 510 -7.09 -12.73 16.33
C LYS A 510 -6.60 -11.29 16.42
N ASN A 511 -5.30 -11.07 16.59
CA ASN A 511 -4.71 -9.73 16.66
C ASN A 511 -4.98 -8.94 15.37
N ASN A 512 -4.88 -9.58 14.21
CA ASN A 512 -5.23 -9.00 12.92
C ASN A 512 -6.71 -8.62 12.83
N TYR A 513 -7.62 -9.43 13.37
CA TYR A 513 -9.04 -9.08 13.42
C TYR A 513 -9.33 -7.91 14.36
N ILE A 514 -8.69 -7.86 15.53
CA ILE A 514 -8.78 -6.73 16.46
C ILE A 514 -8.27 -5.45 15.79
N ASN A 515 -7.09 -5.49 15.17
CA ASN A 515 -6.52 -4.35 14.45
C ASN A 515 -7.43 -3.87 13.33
N LYS A 516 -7.99 -4.80 12.52
CA LYS A 516 -8.96 -4.45 11.47
C LYS A 516 -10.23 -3.81 12.03
N ALA A 517 -10.74 -4.31 13.16
CA ALA A 517 -11.91 -3.75 13.82
C ALA A 517 -11.63 -2.35 14.39
N GLU A 518 -10.47 -2.16 15.02
CA GLU A 518 -10.02 -0.85 15.50
C GLU A 518 -9.84 0.15 14.36
N ASP A 519 -9.18 -0.26 13.27
CA ASP A 519 -8.96 0.60 12.10
C ASP A 519 -10.29 0.99 11.47
N HIS A 520 -11.22 0.04 11.33
CA HIS A 520 -12.57 0.32 10.86
C HIS A 520 -13.30 1.29 11.78
N TYR A 521 -13.25 1.08 13.10
CA TYR A 521 -13.84 1.97 14.09
C TYR A 521 -13.26 3.40 14.01
N LYS A 522 -11.92 3.53 13.98
CA LYS A 522 -11.22 4.80 13.83
C LYS A 522 -11.63 5.50 12.53
N ARG A 523 -11.69 4.76 11.41
CA ARG A 523 -12.13 5.32 10.10
C ARG A 523 -13.58 5.80 10.14
N CYS A 524 -14.49 5.02 10.70
CA CYS A 524 -15.90 5.41 10.82
C CYS A 524 -16.08 6.62 11.73
N LEU A 525 -15.35 6.68 12.85
CA LEU A 525 -15.40 7.81 13.76
C LEU A 525 -14.86 9.08 13.09
N LEU A 526 -13.71 8.99 12.42
CA LEU A 526 -13.15 10.08 11.64
C LEU A 526 -14.12 10.54 10.56
N GLN A 527 -14.70 9.63 9.79
CA GLN A 527 -15.68 9.98 8.75
C GLN A 527 -16.88 10.72 9.33
N LYS A 528 -17.45 10.25 10.44
CA LYS A 528 -18.57 10.93 11.13
C LYS A 528 -18.17 12.33 11.60
N ALA A 529 -16.98 12.47 12.21
CA ALA A 529 -16.47 13.76 12.67
C ALA A 529 -16.22 14.72 11.51
N PHE A 530 -15.56 14.27 10.44
CA PHE A 530 -15.31 15.07 9.23
C PHE A 530 -16.60 15.49 8.54
N VAL A 531 -17.60 14.62 8.45
CA VAL A 531 -18.89 14.95 7.86
C VAL A 531 -19.61 16.03 8.68
N ARG A 532 -19.64 15.91 10.01
CA ARG A 532 -20.22 16.95 10.89
C ARG A 532 -19.45 18.26 10.79
N TRP A 533 -18.12 18.21 10.84
CA TRP A 533 -17.28 19.39 10.71
C TRP A 533 -17.46 20.08 9.36
N LYS A 534 -17.51 19.31 8.27
CA LYS A 534 -17.78 19.84 6.93
C LYS A 534 -19.13 20.53 6.86
N MET A 535 -20.20 19.88 7.34
CA MET A 535 -21.55 20.46 7.34
C MET A 535 -21.59 21.77 8.15
N GLU A 536 -21.01 21.79 9.35
CA GLU A 536 -20.98 23.00 10.17
C GLU A 536 -20.15 24.11 9.52
N THR A 537 -19.00 23.77 8.93
CA THR A 537 -18.17 24.74 8.21
C THR A 537 -18.90 25.33 7.00
N GLU A 538 -19.57 24.50 6.21
CA GLU A 538 -20.37 24.93 5.06
C GLU A 538 -21.53 25.82 5.51
N ARG A 539 -22.26 25.45 6.57
CA ARG A 539 -23.34 26.25 7.17
C ARG A 539 -22.84 27.62 7.64
N GLN A 540 -21.72 27.67 8.36
CA GLN A 540 -21.12 28.91 8.83
C GLN A 540 -20.63 29.78 7.67
N SER A 541 -20.07 29.17 6.62
CA SER A 541 -19.67 29.89 5.42
C SER A 541 -20.88 30.49 4.72
N GLN A 542 -21.96 29.72 4.52
CA GLN A 542 -23.19 30.19 3.90
C GLN A 542 -23.80 31.35 4.67
N PHE A 543 -23.92 31.23 6.00
CA PHE A 543 -24.42 32.30 6.86
C PHE A 543 -23.59 33.59 6.74
N LYS A 544 -22.25 33.48 6.75
CA LYS A 544 -21.37 34.63 6.55
C LYS A 544 -21.52 35.26 5.17
N THR A 545 -21.66 34.45 4.12
CA THR A 545 -21.89 34.93 2.75
C THR A 545 -23.23 35.64 2.64
N GLU A 546 -24.30 35.08 3.19
CA GLU A 546 -25.63 35.70 3.20
C GLU A 546 -25.63 37.02 3.97
N LEU A 547 -24.97 37.07 5.14
CA LEU A 547 -24.81 38.28 5.92
C LEU A 547 -24.02 39.35 5.14
N ALA A 548 -22.92 38.96 4.48
CA ALA A 548 -22.12 39.87 3.67
C ALA A 548 -22.92 40.43 2.49
N VAL A 549 -23.70 39.60 1.80
CA VAL A 549 -24.59 40.02 0.71
C VAL A 549 -25.68 40.97 1.22
N SER A 550 -26.32 40.64 2.36
CA SER A 550 -27.34 41.49 2.97
C SER A 550 -26.79 42.86 3.36
N LEU A 551 -25.63 42.91 4.01
CA LEU A 551 -24.97 44.17 4.38
C LEU A 551 -24.54 44.97 3.15
N TYR A 552 -23.99 44.30 2.14
CA TYR A 552 -23.63 44.96 0.88
C TYR A 552 -24.85 45.59 0.21
N ASN A 553 -25.94 44.85 0.09
CA ASN A 553 -27.20 45.34 -0.51
C ASN A 553 -27.77 46.52 0.30
N ARG A 554 -27.77 46.42 1.63
CA ARG A 554 -28.22 47.51 2.52
C ARG A 554 -27.38 48.77 2.30
N ASN A 555 -26.05 48.64 2.26
CA ASN A 555 -25.16 49.77 2.05
C ASN A 555 -25.36 50.36 0.66
N LEU A 556 -25.49 49.53 -0.37
CA LEU A 556 -25.76 49.97 -1.75
C LEU A 556 -27.06 50.77 -1.84
N LEU A 557 -28.15 50.26 -1.23
CA LEU A 557 -29.42 50.97 -1.16
C LEU A 557 -29.30 52.29 -0.41
N TRP A 558 -28.55 52.31 0.70
CA TRP A 558 -28.32 53.54 1.47
C TRP A 558 -27.58 54.60 0.64
N TYR A 559 -26.50 54.22 -0.06
CA TYR A 559 -25.78 55.13 -0.95
C TYR A 559 -26.65 55.62 -2.11
N ALA A 560 -27.41 54.73 -2.74
CA ALA A 560 -28.33 55.08 -3.83
C ALA A 560 -29.41 56.06 -3.35
N LEU A 561 -30.02 55.80 -2.20
CA LEU A 561 -31.03 56.68 -1.61
C LEU A 561 -30.43 58.04 -1.22
N GLN A 562 -29.22 58.06 -0.68
CA GLN A 562 -28.52 59.30 -0.34
C GLN A 562 -28.24 60.13 -1.60
N LYS A 563 -27.75 59.50 -2.67
CA LYS A 563 -27.54 60.17 -3.96
C LYS A 563 -28.84 60.66 -4.58
N TRP A 564 -29.90 59.88 -4.50
CA TRP A 564 -31.21 60.31 -4.95
C TRP A 564 -31.73 61.52 -4.15
N LYS A 565 -31.59 61.52 -2.82
CA LYS A 565 -31.92 62.67 -1.96
C LYS A 565 -31.09 63.91 -2.27
N GLU A 566 -29.82 63.75 -2.64
CA GLU A 566 -28.96 64.85 -3.08
C GLU A 566 -29.46 65.42 -4.41
N MET A 567 -29.74 64.58 -5.41
CA MET A 567 -30.29 65.01 -6.70
C MET A 567 -31.65 65.69 -6.55
N ALA A 568 -32.55 65.14 -5.74
CA ALA A 568 -33.86 65.75 -5.49
C ALA A 568 -33.75 67.12 -4.82
N ARG A 569 -32.80 67.30 -3.88
CA ARG A 569 -32.51 68.60 -3.27
C ARG A 569 -31.96 69.59 -4.30
N GLU A 570 -31.08 69.14 -5.18
CA GLU A 570 -30.52 69.97 -6.24
C GLU A 570 -31.59 70.43 -7.24
N GLU A 571 -32.46 69.54 -7.69
CA GLU A 571 -33.57 69.91 -8.57
C GLU A 571 -34.53 70.91 -7.93
N ARG A 572 -34.85 70.76 -6.63
CA ARG A 572 -35.65 71.78 -5.92
C ARG A 572 -34.97 73.15 -5.88
N ARG A 573 -33.64 73.20 -5.71
CA ARG A 573 -32.89 74.48 -5.75
C ARG A 573 -32.96 75.10 -7.14
N LYS A 574 -32.76 74.30 -8.19
CA LYS A 574 -32.89 74.78 -9.57
C LYS A 574 -34.29 75.29 -9.88
N GLU A 575 -35.32 74.59 -9.41
CA GLU A 575 -36.71 75.03 -9.54
C GLU A 575 -36.95 76.37 -8.84
N GLN A 576 -36.43 76.55 -7.62
CA GLN A 576 -36.51 77.82 -6.91
C GLN A 576 -35.82 78.95 -7.68
N VAL A 577 -34.58 78.72 -8.13
CA VAL A 577 -33.83 79.70 -8.93
C VAL A 577 -34.57 80.04 -10.23
N ALA A 578 -35.21 79.05 -10.87
CA ALA A 578 -36.00 79.28 -12.07
C ALA A 578 -37.24 80.15 -11.80
N LYS A 579 -37.94 79.93 -10.68
CA LYS A 579 -39.05 80.77 -10.23
C LYS A 579 -38.61 82.20 -9.92
N ASP A 580 -37.55 82.36 -9.13
CA ASP A 580 -37.01 83.67 -8.78
C ASP A 580 -36.56 84.42 -10.04
N PHE A 581 -35.96 83.72 -11.00
CA PHE A 581 -35.55 84.30 -12.28
C PHE A 581 -36.76 84.72 -13.14
N SER A 582 -37.82 83.91 -13.20
CA SER A 582 -39.04 84.29 -13.91
C SER A 582 -39.72 85.50 -13.28
N ASP A 583 -39.77 85.55 -11.95
CA ASP A 583 -40.38 86.64 -11.19
C ASP A 583 -39.59 87.94 -11.37
N MET A 584 -38.25 87.87 -11.25
CA MET A 584 -37.38 89.01 -11.53
C MET A 584 -37.57 89.53 -12.96
N ARG A 585 -37.68 88.63 -13.94
CA ARG A 585 -37.90 89.02 -15.35
C ARG A 585 -39.28 89.65 -15.55
N LEU A 586 -40.31 89.14 -14.88
CA LEU A 586 -41.66 89.69 -14.92
C LEU A 586 -41.72 91.07 -14.26
N GLN A 587 -41.16 91.22 -13.06
CA GLN A 587 -41.05 92.51 -12.37
C GLN A 587 -40.33 93.54 -13.24
N ASN A 588 -39.18 93.18 -13.85
CA ASN A 588 -38.45 94.08 -14.74
C ASN A 588 -39.30 94.51 -15.96
N LYS A 589 -40.11 93.61 -16.55
CA LYS A 589 -41.06 93.97 -17.62
C LYS A 589 -42.11 94.96 -17.11
N CYS A 590 -42.72 94.71 -15.95
CA CYS A 590 -43.72 95.59 -15.34
C CYS A 590 -43.13 96.97 -15.01
N PHE A 591 -41.94 97.04 -14.42
CA PHE A 591 -41.26 98.31 -14.13
C PHE A 591 -40.93 99.10 -15.40
N LYS A 592 -40.48 98.43 -16.48
CA LYS A 592 -40.27 99.09 -17.77
C LYS A 592 -41.55 99.68 -18.34
N LEU A 593 -42.64 98.92 -18.33
CA LEU A 593 -43.95 99.38 -18.79
C LEU A 593 -44.46 100.55 -17.93
N TRP A 594 -44.33 100.45 -16.61
CA TRP A 594 -44.73 101.51 -15.70
C TRP A 594 -43.91 102.79 -15.92
N LYS A 595 -42.59 102.68 -16.11
CA LYS A 595 -41.74 103.84 -16.45
C LYS A 595 -42.20 104.51 -17.74
N ILE A 596 -42.47 103.73 -18.79
CA ILE A 596 -42.98 104.26 -20.06
C ILE A 596 -44.29 105.01 -19.83
N LYS A 597 -45.28 104.38 -19.18
CA LYS A 597 -46.59 105.00 -18.89
C LYS A 597 -46.48 106.25 -18.03
N THR A 598 -45.57 106.27 -17.05
CA THR A 598 -45.35 107.44 -16.20
C THR A 598 -44.77 108.60 -17.00
N VAL A 599 -43.86 108.33 -17.94
CA VAL A 599 -43.30 109.36 -18.84
C VAL A 599 -44.38 109.88 -19.80
N GLU A 600 -45.20 108.99 -20.37
CA GLU A 600 -46.35 109.36 -21.22
C GLU A 600 -47.32 110.27 -20.46
N TYR A 601 -47.72 109.87 -19.25
CA TYR A 601 -48.61 110.67 -18.40
C TYR A 601 -48.04 112.04 -18.06
N LYS A 602 -46.74 112.13 -17.68
CA LYS A 602 -46.09 113.43 -17.44
C LYS A 602 -46.04 114.28 -18.69
N ALA A 603 -45.82 113.69 -19.86
CA ALA A 603 -45.82 114.42 -21.12
C ALA A 603 -47.21 114.94 -21.48
N GLU A 604 -48.27 114.16 -21.24
CA GLU A 604 -49.66 114.61 -21.39
C GLU A 604 -50.00 115.72 -20.41
N GLN A 605 -49.63 115.59 -19.13
CA GLN A 605 -49.82 116.62 -18.12
C GLN A 605 -49.14 117.94 -18.53
N LEU A 606 -47.86 117.89 -18.94
CA LEU A 606 -47.14 119.07 -19.43
C LEU A 606 -47.81 119.70 -20.67
N LYS A 607 -48.39 118.90 -21.58
CA LYS A 607 -49.17 119.41 -22.71
C LYS A 607 -50.43 120.14 -22.22
N THR A 608 -51.17 119.54 -21.28
CA THR A 608 -52.38 120.18 -20.72
C THR A 608 -52.07 121.45 -19.95
N GLU A 609 -50.96 121.49 -19.20
CA GLU A 609 -50.50 122.68 -18.48
C GLU A 609 -50.10 123.79 -19.45
N ARG A 610 -49.38 123.46 -20.53
CA ARG A 610 -49.05 124.42 -21.60
C ARG A 610 -50.31 125.00 -22.24
N LEU A 611 -51.27 124.16 -22.61
CA LEU A 611 -52.55 124.61 -23.17
C LEU A 611 -53.32 125.51 -22.18
N ALA A 612 -53.30 125.17 -20.89
CA ALA A 612 -53.93 125.99 -19.85
C ALA A 612 -53.24 127.35 -19.68
N LEU A 613 -51.90 127.40 -19.75
CA LEU A 613 -51.11 128.63 -19.73
C LEU A 613 -51.38 129.50 -20.97
N GLU A 614 -51.37 128.91 -22.17
CA GLU A 614 -51.70 129.60 -23.42
C GLU A 614 -53.10 130.22 -23.35
N HIS A 615 -54.10 129.44 -22.92
CA HIS A 615 -55.47 129.94 -22.74
C HIS A 615 -55.56 131.06 -21.68
N TYR A 616 -54.80 130.95 -20.58
CA TYR A 616 -54.73 132.01 -19.57
C TYR A 616 -54.10 133.29 -20.14
N GLU A 617 -53.00 133.17 -20.88
CA GLU A 617 -52.36 134.31 -21.57
C GLU A 617 -53.30 134.96 -22.59
N GLU A 618 -54.00 134.18 -23.41
CA GLU A 618 -54.99 134.68 -24.36
C GLU A 618 -56.12 135.44 -23.64
N ARG A 619 -56.64 134.87 -22.56
CA ARG A 619 -57.64 135.52 -21.72
C ARG A 619 -57.12 136.82 -21.11
N LEU A 620 -55.86 136.83 -20.68
CA LEU A 620 -55.20 138.01 -20.12
C LEU A 620 -55.01 139.10 -21.19
N LYS A 621 -54.49 138.73 -22.37
CA LYS A 621 -54.38 139.61 -23.55
C LYS A 621 -55.74 140.19 -23.93
N ALA A 622 -56.78 139.37 -23.99
CA ALA A 622 -58.14 139.81 -24.27
C ALA A 622 -58.68 140.77 -23.20
N ARG A 623 -58.40 140.51 -21.91
CA ARG A 623 -58.77 141.40 -20.81
C ARG A 623 -58.08 142.76 -20.92
N TYR A 624 -56.75 142.78 -21.09
CA TYR A 624 -55.99 144.03 -21.24
C TYR A 624 -56.36 144.79 -22.52
N PHE A 625 -56.56 144.09 -23.63
CA PHE A 625 -57.03 144.71 -24.88
C PHE A 625 -58.40 145.35 -24.72
N ASN A 626 -59.34 144.68 -24.03
CA ASN A 626 -60.65 145.25 -23.72
C ASN A 626 -60.54 146.47 -22.79
N MET A 627 -59.62 146.44 -21.83
CA MET A 627 -59.34 147.58 -20.95
C MET A 627 -58.76 148.76 -21.75
N TRP A 628 -57.81 148.50 -22.65
CA TRP A 628 -57.25 149.48 -23.58
C TRP A 628 -58.31 150.04 -24.54
N LYS A 629 -59.20 149.21 -25.08
CA LYS A 629 -60.33 149.67 -25.93
C LYS A 629 -61.31 150.57 -25.17
N ARG A 630 -61.48 150.35 -23.85
CA ARG A 630 -62.30 151.22 -22.98
C ARG A 630 -61.57 152.48 -22.54
N TYR A 631 -60.24 152.47 -22.53
CA TYR A 631 -59.39 153.56 -22.04
C TYR A 631 -59.75 154.92 -22.66
N PRO A 632 -59.91 155.11 -23.99
CA PRO A 632 -60.27 156.42 -24.55
C PRO A 632 -61.57 157.03 -23.98
N LYS A 633 -62.52 156.19 -23.56
CA LYS A 633 -63.76 156.65 -22.93
C LYS A 633 -63.55 157.11 -21.49
N ILE A 634 -62.59 156.52 -20.79
CA ILE A 634 -62.32 156.74 -19.36
C ILE A 634 -61.20 157.79 -19.17
N VAL A 635 -60.33 157.99 -20.17
CA VAL A 635 -59.25 158.99 -20.18
C VAL A 635 -59.72 160.40 -19.82
N PRO A 636 -60.79 160.97 -20.41
CA PRO A 636 -61.23 162.30 -20.04
C PRO A 636 -61.63 162.36 -18.56
N ASP A 637 -62.36 161.37 -18.04
CA ASP A 637 -62.74 161.31 -16.62
C ASP A 637 -61.52 161.17 -15.70
N ILE A 638 -60.50 160.37 -16.09
CA ILE A 638 -59.25 160.24 -15.34
C ILE A 638 -58.50 161.57 -15.34
N LEU A 639 -58.32 162.19 -16.50
CA LEU A 639 -57.65 163.49 -16.64
C LEU A 639 -58.40 164.59 -15.88
N GLU A 640 -59.73 164.56 -15.86
CA GLU A 640 -60.56 165.50 -15.11
C GLU A 640 -60.44 165.27 -13.61
N SER A 641 -60.48 164.02 -13.14
CA SER A 641 -60.20 163.68 -11.74
C SER A 641 -58.77 164.03 -11.31
N GLU A 642 -57.80 163.90 -12.21
CA GLU A 642 -56.39 164.25 -11.99
C GLU A 642 -56.17 165.76 -12.03
N ARG A 643 -56.89 166.49 -12.90
CA ARG A 643 -56.98 167.96 -12.88
C ARG A 643 -57.58 168.45 -11.57
N ILE A 644 -58.71 167.88 -11.15
CA ILE A 644 -59.33 168.19 -9.86
C ILE A 644 -58.31 167.94 -8.74
N LYS A 645 -57.69 166.75 -8.71
CA LYS A 645 -56.62 166.45 -7.73
C LYS A 645 -55.49 167.47 -7.80
N ASN A 646 -55.05 167.90 -8.98
CA ASN A 646 -53.99 168.88 -9.13
C ASN A 646 -54.42 170.28 -8.66
N THR A 647 -55.66 170.70 -8.89
CA THR A 647 -56.19 171.95 -8.31
C THR A 647 -56.24 171.85 -6.79
N TRP A 648 -56.62 170.70 -6.22
CA TRP A 648 -56.53 170.49 -4.77
C TRP A 648 -55.08 170.51 -4.28
N ARG A 649 -54.14 169.93 -5.03
CA ARG A 649 -52.70 169.97 -4.70
C ARG A 649 -52.16 171.40 -4.75
N GLU A 650 -52.55 172.20 -5.74
CA GLU A 650 -52.18 173.62 -5.87
C GLU A 650 -52.75 174.46 -4.72
N ILE A 651 -54.04 174.30 -4.38
CA ILE A 651 -54.65 174.97 -3.22
C ILE A 651 -53.93 174.58 -1.93
N VAL A 652 -53.63 173.29 -1.73
CA VAL A 652 -52.90 172.83 -0.55
C VAL A 652 -51.50 173.43 -0.49
N GLN A 653 -50.83 173.58 -1.63
CA GLN A 653 -49.48 174.16 -1.74
C GLN A 653 -49.49 175.70 -1.58
N GLU A 654 -50.61 176.36 -1.88
CA GLU A 654 -50.83 177.79 -1.63
C GLU A 654 -51.12 178.08 -0.15
N VAL A 655 -51.88 177.20 0.53
CA VAL A 655 -52.16 177.29 1.97
C VAL A 655 -50.95 176.88 2.82
N VAL A 656 -50.12 175.95 2.33
CA VAL A 656 -48.92 175.45 3.01
C VAL A 656 -47.75 175.39 2.01
N PRO A 657 -46.94 176.46 1.88
CA PRO A 657 -45.88 176.56 0.88
C PRO A 657 -44.78 175.49 1.00
N ASP A 658 -44.52 175.00 2.22
CA ASP A 658 -43.49 174.00 2.50
C ASP A 658 -43.94 172.55 2.21
N PHE A 659 -45.18 172.32 1.76
CA PHE A 659 -45.74 170.99 1.49
C PHE A 659 -45.87 170.72 -0.01
N ASP A 660 -45.06 169.80 -0.56
CA ASP A 660 -45.16 169.32 -1.96
C ASP A 660 -46.01 168.03 -2.05
N PRO A 661 -47.24 168.09 -2.59
CA PRO A 661 -48.13 166.93 -2.63
C PRO A 661 -47.71 165.86 -3.65
N ARG A 662 -46.75 166.11 -4.56
CA ARG A 662 -46.36 165.14 -5.61
C ARG A 662 -45.34 164.11 -5.12
N GLN A 663 -44.59 164.41 -4.06
CA GLN A 663 -43.50 163.53 -3.57
C GLN A 663 -43.99 162.36 -2.71
N ARG A 664 -45.25 162.34 -2.27
CA ARG A 664 -45.86 161.21 -1.55
C ARG A 664 -46.64 160.26 -2.46
N GLY A 665 -46.16 160.08 -3.69
CA GLY A 665 -46.64 159.07 -4.62
C GLY A 665 -45.80 157.81 -4.57
N VAL A 666 -46.03 157.00 -3.53
CA VAL A 666 -45.70 155.57 -3.44
C VAL A 666 -44.20 155.21 -3.39
N ILE A 667 -43.68 155.07 -2.16
CA ILE A 667 -42.71 154.01 -1.89
C ILE A 667 -43.51 152.70 -2.08
N LEU A 668 -43.43 152.11 -3.28
CA LEU A 668 -43.70 150.68 -3.42
C LEU A 668 -42.39 150.02 -2.97
N GLU A 669 -42.38 149.55 -1.73
CA GLU A 669 -41.47 148.48 -1.32
C GLU A 669 -41.82 147.26 -2.17
N ASP A 670 -40.93 146.88 -3.09
CA ASP A 670 -40.81 145.51 -3.59
C ASP A 670 -39.84 144.74 -2.68
#